data_AF-A0A1U8MSP7-F1
#
_entry.id   AF-A0A1U8MSP7-F1
#
_cell.length_a   1.000
_cell.length_b   1.000
_cell.length_c   1.000
_cell.angle_alpha   90.00
_cell.angle_beta   90.00
_cell.angle_gamma   90.00
#
_symmetry.space_group_name_H-M   'P 1'
#
loop_
_entity.id
_entity.type
_entity.pdbx_description
1 polymer ?
#
loop_
_entity_poly.entity_id
_entity_poly.type
_entity_poly.pdbx_seq_one_letter_code
_entity_poly.pdbx_strand_id
1 'polypeptide(L)'
;MASSFSDTALNLLLSCAVAIEDGHLKSADAFLQNILILADERRNKYQSEVVKYFADALVRRAYGLHPASSFLAFPANPAPYYHYNSYHINGVIEKVINDALMGNRRLHLIDFSIPYYDRFQYSVLRTLPNFLDYPPPVRVSYILPPFLKKHVKFPRQMEFLTRDAKEVNVNLEDLLKVVYGNSLAEVDECEIDFKRRDDEMVVVYYKFKLEKLVRDAKAMERELVRLKEINPTIVIMLDFYSNHTHSNFLTCFKDSFQYSLKTVDWWCDLGLFFYEYECECNIEAWEGNNVIRRHPTLTEWQHLFSMAGFSRIPLNQRKDNLSVEDESLLEIMGEEEECLILGNKGCPMFFLSAWKPKVEDGHFNSNSTNHKFGQGFNPNPLPRQPLQPFLEGLILNQLAALAEIHDISKDLCCKYKLSLALTWAAKVNNMNETISDLNKKRAFSIQRNSCYVKDRKSFYFMEDYEGTCWGPSIIKKEFESRDGYHFEPSLTKVEDLRYFDLDYYNIDVAVAICLQNRRTSDEVYIVEFFWPPTESEISKSKALRIFDDMKHMKTTFVTVKVQVPEIKFQEGPYNKIVETKRNKQRKSWSKVWVDFDKFEEHGKQVAKCKHCLKVFTGSSKSGTTHLNNHSDSTLY
;
A
#
# COMPACT_ATOMS: atom_id res chain seq x y z
N MET A 1 4.24 -9.54 -27.84
CA MET A 1 3.79 -10.53 -26.83
C MET A 1 3.39 -9.90 -25.49
N ALA A 2 3.77 -8.65 -25.16
CA ALA A 2 3.38 -8.02 -23.88
C ALA A 2 1.90 -7.60 -23.80
N SER A 3 1.24 -7.31 -24.93
CA SER A 3 -0.18 -6.87 -24.96
C SER A 3 -1.16 -7.93 -24.46
N SER A 4 -0.94 -9.21 -24.77
CA SER A 4 -1.91 -10.28 -24.43
C SER A 4 -2.03 -10.52 -22.92
N PHE A 5 -0.94 -10.35 -22.15
CA PHE A 5 -0.99 -10.54 -20.69
C PHE A 5 -1.81 -9.43 -20.02
N SER A 6 -1.49 -8.17 -20.32
CA SER A 6 -2.11 -7.03 -19.65
C SER A 6 -3.62 -6.98 -19.91
N ASP A 7 -4.03 -7.29 -21.14
CA ASP A 7 -5.43 -7.39 -21.52
C ASP A 7 -6.13 -8.58 -20.82
N THR A 8 -5.48 -9.74 -20.76
CA THR A 8 -6.03 -10.92 -20.08
C THR A 8 -6.18 -10.69 -18.58
N ALA A 9 -5.15 -10.14 -17.93
CA ALA A 9 -5.15 -9.82 -16.51
C ALA A 9 -6.23 -8.77 -16.19
N LEU A 10 -6.35 -7.72 -17.01
CA LEU A 10 -7.40 -6.71 -16.85
C LEU A 10 -8.80 -7.33 -16.95
N ASN A 11 -9.04 -8.16 -17.98
CA ASN A 11 -10.34 -8.79 -18.19
C ASN A 11 -10.73 -9.74 -17.04
N LEU A 12 -9.77 -10.52 -16.52
CA LEU A 12 -9.99 -11.39 -15.37
C LEU A 12 -10.28 -10.59 -14.09
N LEU A 13 -9.48 -9.54 -13.82
CA LEU A 13 -9.68 -8.67 -12.66
C LEU A 13 -11.03 -7.95 -12.72
N LEU A 14 -11.44 -7.44 -13.89
CA LEU A 14 -12.75 -6.83 -14.07
C LEU A 14 -13.89 -7.84 -13.89
N SER A 15 -13.75 -9.06 -14.43
CA SER A 15 -14.74 -10.12 -14.25
C SER A 15 -14.87 -10.52 -12.77
N CYS A 16 -13.75 -10.58 -12.05
CA CYS A 16 -13.74 -10.78 -10.61
C CYS A 16 -14.42 -9.63 -9.86
N ALA A 17 -14.13 -8.38 -10.23
CA ALA A 17 -14.73 -7.20 -9.63
C ALA A 17 -16.26 -7.18 -9.80
N VAL A 18 -16.76 -7.53 -10.99
CA VAL A 18 -18.21 -7.71 -11.26
C VAL A 18 -18.79 -8.81 -10.37
N ALA A 19 -18.14 -9.99 -10.34
CA ALA A 19 -18.62 -11.11 -9.53
C ALA A 19 -18.72 -10.76 -8.04
N ILE A 20 -17.77 -9.97 -7.52
CA ILE A 20 -17.82 -9.47 -6.13
C ILE A 20 -18.96 -8.46 -5.94
N GLU A 21 -19.13 -7.50 -6.85
CA GLU A 21 -20.20 -6.49 -6.76
C GLU A 21 -21.62 -7.11 -6.85
N ASP A 22 -21.74 -8.23 -7.56
CA ASP A 22 -22.98 -9.02 -7.68
C ASP A 22 -23.15 -10.05 -6.54
N GLY A 23 -22.15 -10.24 -5.67
CA GLY A 23 -22.18 -11.22 -4.58
C GLY A 23 -21.94 -12.68 -5.01
N HIS A 24 -21.49 -12.92 -6.24
CA HIS A 24 -21.18 -14.23 -6.80
C HIS A 24 -19.78 -14.73 -6.37
N LEU A 25 -19.61 -14.99 -5.07
CA LEU A 25 -18.31 -15.33 -4.46
C LEU A 25 -17.65 -16.59 -5.03
N LYS A 26 -18.43 -17.59 -5.46
CA LYS A 26 -17.89 -18.80 -6.13
C LYS A 26 -17.21 -18.46 -7.46
N SER A 27 -17.79 -17.57 -8.25
CA SER A 27 -17.19 -17.12 -9.50
C SER A 27 -15.98 -16.23 -9.23
N ALA A 28 -16.07 -15.35 -8.23
CA ALA A 28 -14.94 -14.51 -7.81
C ALA A 28 -13.73 -15.36 -7.38
N ASP A 29 -13.95 -16.41 -6.59
CA ASP A 29 -12.90 -17.35 -6.16
C ASP A 29 -12.18 -18.00 -7.36
N ALA A 30 -12.97 -18.49 -8.33
CA ALA A 30 -12.42 -19.08 -9.56
C ALA A 30 -11.66 -18.06 -10.43
N PHE A 31 -12.15 -16.81 -10.51
CA PHE A 31 -11.41 -15.76 -11.21
C PHE A 31 -10.10 -15.42 -10.51
N LEU A 32 -10.10 -15.28 -9.17
CA LEU A 32 -8.88 -15.04 -8.39
C LEU A 32 -7.86 -16.16 -8.58
N GLN A 33 -8.30 -17.41 -8.61
CA GLN A 33 -7.42 -18.54 -8.91
C GLN A 33 -6.71 -18.36 -10.26
N ASN A 34 -7.46 -18.05 -11.33
CA ASN A 34 -6.89 -17.82 -12.65
C ASN A 34 -5.97 -16.59 -12.69
N ILE A 35 -6.31 -15.53 -11.94
CA ILE A 35 -5.48 -14.32 -11.81
C ILE A 35 -4.12 -14.65 -11.18
N LEU A 36 -4.11 -15.44 -10.10
CA LEU A 36 -2.88 -15.82 -9.40
C LEU A 36 -2.00 -16.73 -10.27
N ILE A 37 -2.59 -17.72 -10.95
CA ILE A 37 -1.87 -18.58 -11.91
C ILE A 37 -1.22 -17.72 -13.00
N LEU A 38 -2.00 -16.81 -13.60
CA LEU A 38 -1.48 -15.91 -14.64
C LEU A 38 -0.33 -15.05 -14.11
N ALA A 39 -0.45 -14.49 -12.89
CA ALA A 39 0.60 -13.69 -12.27
C ALA A 39 1.88 -14.50 -12.00
N ASP A 40 1.78 -15.79 -11.68
CA ASP A 40 2.93 -16.66 -11.41
C ASP A 40 3.63 -17.15 -12.69
N GLU A 41 2.95 -17.19 -13.84
CA GLU A 41 3.53 -17.63 -15.12
C GLU A 41 4.44 -16.58 -15.78
N ARG A 42 4.34 -15.30 -15.40
CA ARG A 42 5.05 -14.21 -16.10
C ARG A 42 6.51 -14.06 -15.66
N ARG A 43 7.39 -13.70 -16.60
CA ARG A 43 8.81 -13.39 -16.34
C ARG A 43 9.07 -12.00 -15.73
N ASN A 44 8.15 -11.04 -15.89
CA ASN A 44 8.31 -9.69 -15.31
C ASN A 44 7.68 -9.62 -13.92
N LYS A 45 8.54 -9.72 -12.90
CA LYS A 45 8.20 -9.70 -11.46
C LYS A 45 7.25 -8.55 -11.09
N TYR A 46 7.52 -7.34 -11.56
CA TYR A 46 6.78 -6.14 -11.15
C TYR A 46 5.35 -6.08 -11.70
N GLN A 47 5.14 -6.55 -12.93
CA GLN A 47 3.78 -6.57 -13.48
C GLN A 47 2.94 -7.66 -12.82
N SER A 48 3.56 -8.79 -12.44
CA SER A 48 2.91 -9.81 -11.61
C SER A 48 2.51 -9.27 -10.24
N GLU A 49 3.34 -8.43 -9.63
CA GLU A 49 3.03 -7.76 -8.36
C GLU A 49 1.82 -6.83 -8.49
N VAL A 50 1.73 -6.03 -9.56
CA VAL A 50 0.55 -5.17 -9.81
C VAL A 50 -0.72 -6.01 -9.89
N VAL A 51 -0.69 -7.13 -10.61
CA VAL A 51 -1.86 -8.03 -10.71
C VAL A 51 -2.26 -8.59 -9.35
N LYS A 52 -1.31 -9.10 -8.57
CA LYS A 52 -1.55 -9.62 -7.22
C LYS A 52 -2.07 -8.54 -6.26
N TYR A 53 -1.58 -7.31 -6.40
CA TYR A 53 -2.00 -6.17 -5.59
C TYR A 53 -3.45 -5.77 -5.87
N PHE A 54 -3.87 -5.74 -7.15
CA PHE A 54 -5.26 -5.49 -7.49
C PHE A 54 -6.19 -6.65 -7.08
N ALA A 55 -5.71 -7.89 -7.09
CA ALA A 55 -6.45 -9.02 -6.54
C ALA A 55 -6.66 -8.90 -5.02
N ASP A 56 -5.62 -8.56 -4.25
CA ASP A 56 -5.72 -8.28 -2.81
C ASP A 56 -6.74 -7.17 -2.51
N ALA A 57 -6.70 -6.08 -3.28
CA ALA A 57 -7.64 -4.97 -3.14
C ALA A 57 -9.11 -5.38 -3.33
N LEU A 58 -9.38 -6.28 -4.28
CA LEU A 58 -10.72 -6.82 -4.50
C LEU A 58 -11.21 -7.63 -3.30
N VAL A 59 -10.34 -8.44 -2.69
CA VAL A 59 -10.69 -9.25 -1.51
C VAL A 59 -10.89 -8.37 -0.28
N ARG A 60 -10.02 -7.39 -0.05
CA ARG A 60 -10.19 -6.39 1.01
C ARG A 60 -11.51 -5.65 0.86
N ARG A 61 -11.88 -5.26 -0.37
CA ARG A 61 -13.18 -4.65 -0.66
C ARG A 61 -14.34 -5.59 -0.39
N ALA A 62 -14.26 -6.85 -0.84
CA ALA A 62 -15.33 -7.83 -0.67
C ALA A 62 -15.68 -8.06 0.81
N TYR A 63 -14.66 -8.16 1.66
CA TYR A 63 -14.83 -8.44 3.09
C TYR A 63 -14.71 -7.21 4.00
N GLY A 64 -14.61 -6.01 3.43
CA GLY A 64 -14.47 -4.76 4.19
C GLY A 64 -13.25 -4.71 5.11
N LEU A 65 -12.13 -5.31 4.67
CA LEU A 65 -10.87 -5.29 5.41
C LEU A 65 -10.22 -3.92 5.26
N HIS A 66 -9.72 -3.37 6.36
CA HIS A 66 -9.09 -2.05 6.41
C HIS A 66 -7.65 -2.15 6.95
N PRO A 67 -6.67 -1.48 6.31
CA PRO A 67 -6.80 -0.57 5.15
C PRO A 67 -7.21 -1.28 3.85
N ALA A 68 -7.75 -0.53 2.88
CA ALA A 68 -8.24 -1.07 1.60
C ALA A 68 -7.12 -1.63 0.71
N SER A 69 -5.85 -1.47 1.11
CA SER A 69 -4.68 -2.06 0.47
C SER A 69 -3.49 -2.17 1.40
N SER A 70 -2.56 -3.08 1.08
CA SER A 70 -1.33 -3.31 1.84
C SER A 70 -0.31 -2.17 1.73
N PHE A 71 0.58 -2.11 2.73
CA PHE A 71 1.60 -1.06 2.93
C PHE A 71 2.70 -1.10 1.87
N LEU A 72 2.97 -2.28 1.29
CA LEU A 72 3.76 -2.42 0.08
C LEU A 72 2.92 -2.03 -1.14
N ALA A 73 2.34 -0.83 -1.07
CA ALA A 73 1.70 -0.17 -2.18
C ALA A 73 2.78 0.01 -3.24
N PHE A 74 2.76 -0.92 -4.19
CA PHE A 74 3.55 -0.86 -5.41
C PHE A 74 3.50 0.59 -5.91
N PRO A 75 4.64 1.30 -6.07
CA PRO A 75 4.58 2.72 -6.35
C PRO A 75 4.30 2.86 -7.83
N ALA A 76 3.03 2.76 -8.20
CA ALA A 76 2.56 3.30 -9.45
C ALA A 76 2.56 4.83 -9.38
N ASN A 77 3.52 5.47 -8.71
CA ASN A 77 3.66 6.91 -8.73
C ASN A 77 4.48 7.27 -9.97
N PRO A 78 3.88 7.83 -11.03
CA PRO A 78 4.64 8.25 -12.19
C PRO A 78 5.23 9.63 -11.99
N ALA A 79 5.18 10.27 -10.81
CA ALA A 79 5.88 11.55 -10.62
C ALA A 79 7.33 11.55 -11.18
N PRO A 80 8.16 10.48 -10.98
CA PRO A 80 9.47 10.36 -11.64
C PRO A 80 9.41 10.54 -13.16
N TYR A 81 8.34 10.10 -13.82
CA TYR A 81 8.08 10.27 -15.25
C TYR A 81 8.22 11.70 -15.71
N TYR A 82 7.57 12.62 -15.00
CA TYR A 82 7.65 14.03 -15.32
C TYR A 82 9.09 14.54 -15.15
N HIS A 83 9.82 14.07 -14.13
CA HIS A 83 11.17 14.54 -13.83
C HIS A 83 12.20 14.23 -14.93
N TYR A 84 12.06 13.10 -15.63
CA TYR A 84 13.04 12.70 -16.65
C TYR A 84 12.83 13.34 -18.03
N ASN A 85 11.69 13.97 -18.31
CA ASN A 85 11.39 14.43 -19.67
C ASN A 85 10.42 15.62 -19.79
N SER A 86 10.34 16.53 -18.81
CA SER A 86 9.38 17.65 -18.82
C SER A 86 9.78 18.88 -19.66
N TYR A 87 10.84 18.82 -20.47
CA TYR A 87 11.36 20.01 -21.17
C TYR A 87 10.31 20.71 -22.04
N HIS A 88 9.48 19.94 -22.76
CA HIS A 88 8.41 20.49 -23.60
C HIS A 88 7.31 21.20 -22.78
N ILE A 89 7.14 20.82 -21.52
CA ILE A 89 6.15 21.43 -20.61
C ILE A 89 6.68 22.73 -20.03
N ASN A 90 8.00 22.83 -19.83
CA ASN A 90 8.64 24.02 -19.30
C ASN A 90 8.35 25.25 -20.18
N GLY A 91 8.37 25.12 -21.51
CA GLY A 91 8.04 26.23 -22.42
C GLY A 91 6.59 26.74 -22.31
N VAL A 92 5.67 25.89 -21.86
CA VAL A 92 4.28 26.30 -21.58
C VAL A 92 4.21 27.14 -20.32
N ILE A 93 4.85 26.64 -19.26
CA ILE A 93 4.94 27.32 -17.97
C ILE A 93 5.64 28.67 -18.15
N GLU A 94 6.72 28.69 -18.92
CA GLU A 94 7.46 29.88 -19.32
C GLU A 94 6.55 30.92 -19.96
N LYS A 95 5.77 30.51 -20.95
CA LYS A 95 4.84 31.41 -21.64
C LYS A 95 3.81 32.01 -20.68
N VAL A 96 3.21 31.19 -19.81
CA VAL A 96 2.21 31.65 -18.82
C VAL A 96 2.83 32.67 -17.85
N ILE A 97 4.05 32.43 -17.39
CA ILE A 97 4.77 33.35 -16.52
C ILE A 97 5.11 34.64 -17.26
N ASN A 98 5.64 34.53 -18.49
CA ASN A 98 6.04 35.67 -19.32
C ASN A 98 4.86 36.60 -19.62
N ASP A 99 3.71 36.04 -20.01
CA ASP A 99 2.50 36.81 -20.33
C ASP A 99 1.99 37.63 -19.14
N ALA A 100 2.22 37.16 -17.90
CA ALA A 100 1.83 37.87 -16.67
C ALA A 100 2.94 38.76 -16.08
N LEU A 101 4.17 38.63 -16.56
CA LEU A 101 5.30 39.41 -16.07
C LEU A 101 5.25 40.86 -16.56
N MET A 102 4.47 41.16 -17.61
CA MET A 102 4.30 42.50 -18.20
C MET A 102 3.93 43.55 -17.14
N GLY A 103 4.93 44.33 -16.70
CA GLY A 103 4.80 45.43 -15.73
C GLY A 103 5.36 45.15 -14.33
N ASN A 104 5.64 43.90 -13.97
CA ASN A 104 6.30 43.54 -12.71
C ASN A 104 7.82 43.56 -12.89
N ARG A 105 8.56 43.99 -11.86
CA ARG A 105 10.03 44.10 -11.92
C ARG A 105 10.74 43.03 -11.13
N ARG A 106 10.04 42.34 -10.22
CA ARG A 106 10.58 41.32 -9.31
C ARG A 106 9.70 40.09 -9.32
N LEU A 107 10.28 38.94 -9.01
CA LEU A 107 9.58 37.65 -8.97
C LEU A 107 9.83 36.92 -7.66
N HIS A 108 8.76 36.53 -6.97
CA HIS A 108 8.79 35.56 -5.89
C HIS A 108 8.20 34.25 -6.36
N LEU A 109 9.00 33.19 -6.24
CA LEU A 109 8.63 31.85 -6.62
C LEU A 109 8.49 30.97 -5.37
N ILE A 110 7.29 30.45 -5.15
CA ILE A 110 6.96 29.51 -4.07
C ILE A 110 6.81 28.13 -4.71
N ASP A 111 7.74 27.22 -4.42
CA ASP A 111 7.88 25.93 -5.12
C ASP A 111 7.67 24.75 -4.15
N PHE A 112 6.74 23.86 -4.50
CA PHE A 112 6.47 22.60 -3.80
C PHE A 112 7.19 21.39 -4.41
N SER A 113 8.04 21.60 -5.42
CA SER A 113 8.79 20.53 -6.07
C SER A 113 9.78 19.89 -5.11
N ILE A 114 9.74 18.57 -5.03
CA ILE A 114 10.65 17.78 -4.22
C ILE A 114 12.02 17.68 -4.91
N PRO A 115 13.13 18.07 -4.26
CA PRO A 115 14.46 18.10 -4.87
C PRO A 115 15.13 16.72 -4.91
N TYR A 116 15.39 16.13 -6.09
CA TYR A 116 16.02 14.80 -6.19
C TYR A 116 17.54 14.83 -5.97
N TYR A 117 18.05 13.85 -5.22
CA TYR A 117 19.40 13.83 -4.60
C TYR A 117 20.57 14.03 -5.59
N ASP A 118 20.57 13.39 -6.77
CA ASP A 118 21.72 13.41 -7.71
C ASP A 118 21.45 14.04 -9.08
N ARG A 119 20.19 14.26 -9.43
CA ARG A 119 19.78 14.89 -10.68
C ARG A 119 18.70 15.90 -10.38
N PHE A 120 19.08 17.01 -9.77
CA PHE A 120 18.24 18.20 -9.74
C PHE A 120 18.08 18.69 -11.18
N GLN A 121 17.11 18.06 -11.84
CA GLN A 121 16.68 18.32 -13.18
C GLN A 121 15.42 19.16 -13.02
N TYR A 122 15.57 20.45 -13.27
CA TYR A 122 14.49 21.40 -13.49
C TYR A 122 13.76 21.86 -12.22
N SER A 123 14.44 22.70 -11.43
CA SER A 123 13.72 23.71 -10.63
C SER A 123 12.75 24.46 -11.54
N VAL A 124 11.64 24.95 -10.99
CA VAL A 124 10.75 25.84 -11.74
C VAL A 124 11.47 27.13 -12.21
N LEU A 125 12.66 27.47 -11.66
CA LEU A 125 13.52 28.51 -12.26
C LEU A 125 13.91 28.22 -13.72
N ARG A 126 14.17 26.95 -14.09
CA ARG A 126 14.45 26.59 -15.50
C ARG A 126 13.25 26.75 -16.42
N THR A 127 12.06 26.99 -15.85
CA THR A 127 10.85 27.30 -16.62
C THR A 127 10.62 28.79 -16.74
N LEU A 128 11.50 29.64 -16.19
CA LEU A 128 11.43 31.08 -16.41
C LEU A 128 11.96 31.43 -17.80
N PRO A 129 11.43 32.51 -18.41
CA PRO A 129 11.90 32.95 -19.71
C PRO A 129 13.33 33.45 -19.61
N ASN A 130 14.11 33.30 -20.68
CA ASN A 130 15.47 33.81 -20.72
C ASN A 130 15.44 35.34 -20.86
N PHE A 131 15.88 36.05 -19.82
CA PHE A 131 15.85 37.51 -19.78
C PHE A 131 17.12 38.11 -20.39
N LEU A 132 17.14 38.37 -21.69
CA LEU A 132 18.36 38.78 -22.39
C LEU A 132 18.91 40.17 -21.98
N ASP A 133 18.05 41.14 -21.68
CA ASP A 133 18.49 42.54 -21.52
C ASP A 133 18.54 43.04 -20.06
N TYR A 134 17.65 42.55 -19.19
CA TYR A 134 17.59 42.96 -17.77
C TYR A 134 17.15 41.78 -16.89
N PRO A 135 18.09 41.06 -16.25
CA PRO A 135 17.77 39.93 -15.38
C PRO A 135 16.90 40.39 -14.20
N PRO A 136 15.63 39.95 -14.10
CA PRO A 136 14.78 40.33 -13.00
C PRO A 136 15.34 39.76 -11.70
N PRO A 137 15.17 40.47 -10.59
CA PRO A 137 15.47 39.93 -9.28
C PRO A 137 14.43 38.86 -8.90
N VAL A 138 14.92 37.69 -8.50
CA VAL A 138 14.12 36.50 -8.17
C VAL A 138 14.45 36.04 -6.76
N ARG A 139 13.44 35.83 -5.92
CA ARG A 139 13.57 35.10 -4.66
C ARG A 139 12.81 33.78 -4.74
N VAL A 140 13.40 32.71 -4.20
CA VAL A 140 12.84 31.35 -4.25
C VAL A 140 12.59 30.83 -2.84
N SER A 141 11.38 30.29 -2.62
CA SER A 141 10.95 29.68 -1.37
C SER A 141 10.48 28.26 -1.63
N TYR A 142 11.22 27.27 -1.13
CA TYR A 142 10.81 25.87 -1.18
C TYR A 142 9.98 25.51 0.03
N ILE A 143 8.86 24.83 -0.19
CA ILE A 143 8.04 24.25 0.86
C ILE A 143 8.07 22.74 0.71
N LEU A 144 8.79 22.09 1.62
CA LEU A 144 9.08 20.66 1.58
C LEU A 144 8.38 19.94 2.74
N PRO A 145 7.89 18.72 2.56
CA PRO A 145 7.40 17.91 3.66
C PRO A 145 8.43 17.75 4.80
N PRO A 146 8.01 17.73 6.08
CA PRO A 146 8.92 17.66 7.23
C PRO A 146 9.88 16.47 7.23
N PHE A 147 9.46 15.31 6.70
CA PHE A 147 10.32 14.12 6.64
C PHE A 147 11.56 14.32 5.77
N LEU A 148 11.53 15.24 4.79
CA LEU A 148 12.66 15.55 3.92
C LEU A 148 13.78 16.31 4.62
N LYS A 149 13.54 16.84 5.82
CA LYS A 149 14.54 17.61 6.58
C LYS A 149 15.85 16.86 6.80
N LYS A 150 15.80 15.53 6.94
CA LYS A 150 17.00 14.69 7.11
C LYS A 150 17.73 14.36 5.79
N HIS A 151 17.10 14.56 4.64
CA HIS A 151 17.62 14.19 3.32
C HIS A 151 18.13 15.38 2.51
N VAL A 152 17.56 16.57 2.72
CA VAL A 152 17.88 17.76 1.94
C VAL A 152 19.24 18.33 2.37
N LYS A 153 20.22 18.27 1.47
CA LYS A 153 21.53 18.90 1.64
C LYS A 153 21.52 20.31 1.05
N PHE A 154 21.30 21.31 1.90
CA PHE A 154 21.16 22.72 1.50
C PHE A 154 22.26 23.27 0.57
N PRO A 155 23.57 23.02 0.80
CA PRO A 155 24.62 23.53 -0.09
C PRO A 155 24.48 23.01 -1.53
N ARG A 156 24.16 21.72 -1.67
CA ARG A 156 23.96 21.09 -2.99
C ARG A 156 22.74 21.67 -3.72
N GLN A 157 21.67 21.98 -3.00
CA GLN A 157 20.49 22.63 -3.57
C GLN A 157 20.82 24.05 -4.07
N MET A 158 21.60 24.81 -3.30
CA MET A 158 22.04 26.14 -3.70
C MET A 158 22.92 26.11 -4.95
N GLU A 159 23.81 25.13 -5.07
CA GLU A 159 24.65 24.94 -6.27
C GLU A 159 23.80 24.76 -7.53
N PHE A 160 22.79 23.89 -7.46
CA PHE A 160 21.88 23.67 -8.58
C PHE A 160 21.04 24.89 -8.90
N LEU A 161 20.49 25.56 -7.88
CA LEU A 161 19.71 26.78 -8.07
C LEU A 161 20.53 27.91 -8.71
N THR A 162 21.79 28.08 -8.27
CA THR A 162 22.71 29.07 -8.82
C THR A 162 23.07 28.77 -10.26
N ARG A 163 23.28 27.50 -10.61
CA ARG A 163 23.51 27.06 -11.99
C ARG A 163 22.29 27.35 -12.86
N ASP A 164 21.10 26.99 -12.40
CA ASP A 164 19.85 27.17 -13.13
C ASP A 164 19.54 28.67 -13.34
N ALA A 165 19.77 29.51 -12.32
CA ALA A 165 19.59 30.96 -12.42
C ALA A 165 20.51 31.62 -13.46
N LYS A 166 21.76 31.14 -13.58
CA LYS A 166 22.68 31.60 -14.63
C LYS A 166 22.22 31.21 -16.03
N GLU A 167 21.60 30.04 -16.18
CA GLU A 167 21.14 29.52 -17.46
C GLU A 167 19.95 30.33 -18.02
N VAL A 168 19.03 30.76 -17.17
CA VAL A 168 17.87 31.60 -17.55
C VAL A 168 18.12 33.11 -17.39
N ASN A 169 19.35 33.50 -17.07
CA ASN A 169 19.77 34.88 -16.82
C ASN A 169 18.87 35.64 -15.83
N VAL A 170 18.82 35.19 -14.57
CA VAL A 170 18.10 35.87 -13.47
C VAL A 170 19.01 36.17 -12.28
N ASN A 171 18.67 37.20 -11.50
CA ASN A 171 19.42 37.58 -10.31
C ASN A 171 18.76 37.04 -9.04
N LEU A 172 19.42 36.13 -8.31
CA LEU A 172 18.90 35.65 -7.03
C LEU A 172 19.11 36.73 -5.95
N GLU A 173 18.01 37.28 -5.39
CA GLU A 173 18.09 38.38 -4.41
C GLU A 173 18.45 37.94 -2.99
N ASP A 174 17.91 36.79 -2.57
CA ASP A 174 18.01 36.27 -1.21
C ASP A 174 18.65 34.88 -1.21
N LEU A 175 19.20 34.47 -0.07
CA LEU A 175 19.51 33.06 0.15
C LEU A 175 18.23 32.24 -0.02
N LEU A 176 18.34 31.12 -0.74
CA LEU A 176 17.32 30.09 -0.84
C LEU A 176 16.66 29.86 0.53
N LYS A 177 15.35 30.07 0.60
CA LYS A 177 14.57 29.73 1.80
C LYS A 177 13.96 28.35 1.61
N VAL A 178 14.29 27.43 2.51
CA VAL A 178 13.67 26.11 2.58
C VAL A 178 12.90 26.02 3.88
N VAL A 179 11.60 25.81 3.77
CA VAL A 179 10.71 25.59 4.90
C VAL A 179 10.13 24.19 4.86
N TYR A 180 9.93 23.62 6.04
CA TYR A 180 9.47 22.25 6.22
C TYR A 180 8.02 22.24 6.73
N GLY A 181 7.07 22.00 5.83
CA GLY A 181 5.64 21.94 6.12
C GLY A 181 4.88 21.15 5.07
N ASN A 182 3.75 20.54 5.44
CA ASN A 182 2.94 19.78 4.50
C ASN A 182 1.97 20.65 3.70
N SER A 183 1.86 21.94 3.98
CA SER A 183 0.93 22.88 3.33
C SER A 183 1.42 24.32 3.55
N LEU A 184 0.99 25.29 2.74
CA LEU A 184 1.16 26.72 3.04
C LEU A 184 0.58 27.08 4.41
N ALA A 185 -0.54 26.45 4.77
CA ALA A 185 -1.22 26.70 6.03
C ALA A 185 -0.44 26.24 7.29
N GLU A 186 0.55 25.36 7.12
CA GLU A 186 1.43 24.91 8.21
C GLU A 186 2.69 25.76 8.35
N VAL A 187 3.00 26.62 7.37
CA VAL A 187 4.20 27.45 7.39
C VAL A 187 3.97 28.70 8.24
N ASP A 188 4.81 28.88 9.26
CA ASP A 188 4.81 30.10 10.08
C ASP A 188 5.25 31.32 9.24
N GLU A 189 4.56 32.44 9.41
CA GLU A 189 4.91 33.74 8.80
C GLU A 189 6.31 34.22 9.17
N CYS A 190 6.83 33.80 10.32
CA CYS A 190 8.19 34.11 10.74
C CYS A 190 9.24 33.34 9.93
N GLU A 191 8.89 32.24 9.28
CA GLU A 191 9.81 31.40 8.49
C GLU A 191 9.90 31.86 7.03
N ILE A 192 8.77 32.22 6.41
CA ILE A 192 8.72 32.85 5.08
C ILE A 192 7.82 34.08 5.11
N ASP A 193 8.39 35.22 4.69
CA ASP A 193 7.61 36.40 4.40
C ASP A 193 6.87 36.21 3.07
N PHE A 194 5.59 35.89 3.17
CA PHE A 194 4.68 35.80 2.02
C PHE A 194 4.07 37.16 1.64
N LYS A 195 4.40 38.25 2.34
CA LYS A 195 3.90 39.57 1.96
C LYS A 195 4.49 39.96 0.61
N ARG A 196 3.60 40.30 -0.30
CA ARG A 196 3.92 40.81 -1.62
C ARG A 196 4.58 42.18 -1.48
N ARG A 197 5.77 42.34 -2.07
CA ARG A 197 6.42 43.66 -2.19
C ARG A 197 5.75 44.45 -3.33
N ASP A 198 5.74 45.78 -3.24
CA ASP A 198 5.31 46.62 -4.36
C ASP A 198 6.16 46.29 -5.59
N ASP A 199 5.54 46.07 -6.76
CA ASP A 199 6.17 45.62 -8.04
C ASP A 199 6.60 44.14 -8.16
N GLU A 200 6.30 43.31 -7.14
CA GLU A 200 6.62 41.88 -7.11
C GLU A 200 5.48 41.03 -7.71
N MET A 201 5.84 40.13 -8.61
CA MET A 201 4.99 39.05 -9.09
C MET A 201 5.18 37.83 -8.20
N VAL A 202 4.09 37.26 -7.67
CA VAL A 202 4.17 36.04 -6.86
C VAL A 202 3.63 34.87 -7.68
N VAL A 203 4.43 33.82 -7.84
CA VAL A 203 4.07 32.58 -8.53
C VAL A 203 4.12 31.43 -7.54
N VAL A 204 3.01 30.72 -7.37
CA VAL A 204 2.93 29.50 -6.57
C VAL A 204 2.88 28.30 -7.50
N TYR A 205 3.84 27.39 -7.36
CA TYR A 205 3.92 26.17 -8.15
C TYR A 205 3.64 24.93 -7.30
N TYR A 206 2.44 24.38 -7.45
CA TYR A 206 2.05 23.11 -6.85
C TYR A 206 2.39 21.95 -7.77
N LYS A 207 3.36 21.13 -7.38
CA LYS A 207 3.77 19.92 -8.10
C LYS A 207 3.46 18.67 -7.28
N PHE A 208 2.53 17.84 -7.75
CA PHE A 208 2.08 16.59 -7.12
C PHE A 208 1.75 16.74 -5.63
N LYS A 209 1.14 17.88 -5.27
CA LYS A 209 0.97 18.32 -3.88
C LYS A 209 -0.48 18.35 -3.43
N LEU A 210 -1.37 18.94 -4.24
CA LEU A 210 -2.74 19.23 -3.82
C LEU A 210 -3.58 17.95 -3.73
N GLU A 211 -3.29 16.92 -4.53
CA GLU A 211 -3.90 15.58 -4.41
C GLU A 211 -3.79 14.97 -3.00
N LYS A 212 -2.69 15.23 -2.29
CA LYS A 212 -2.52 14.73 -0.92
C LYS A 212 -3.41 15.48 0.07
N LEU A 213 -3.53 16.80 -0.11
CA LEU A 213 -4.32 17.67 0.76
C LEU A 213 -5.83 17.48 0.55
N VAL A 214 -6.28 17.21 -0.68
CA VAL A 214 -7.71 17.07 -0.99
C VAL A 214 -8.39 15.89 -0.29
N ARG A 215 -7.61 14.94 0.24
CA ARG A 215 -8.09 13.82 1.04
C ARG A 215 -8.58 14.24 2.43
N ASP A 216 -8.03 15.31 2.98
CA ASP A 216 -8.52 15.98 4.17
C ASP A 216 -9.13 17.32 3.76
N ALA A 217 -10.46 17.35 3.63
CA ALA A 217 -11.20 18.54 3.23
C ALA A 217 -10.85 19.77 4.09
N LYS A 218 -10.55 19.59 5.39
CA LYS A 218 -10.15 20.69 6.27
C LYS A 218 -8.74 21.17 5.96
N ALA A 219 -7.81 20.27 5.61
CA ALA A 219 -6.46 20.64 5.20
C ALA A 219 -6.49 21.42 3.87
N MET A 220 -7.27 20.94 2.90
CA MET A 220 -7.46 21.63 1.62
C MET A 220 -8.10 23.01 1.79
N GLU A 221 -9.12 23.14 2.66
CA GLU A 221 -9.74 24.43 2.96
C GLU A 221 -8.73 25.42 3.54
N ARG A 222 -7.95 25.01 4.54
CA ARG A 222 -6.89 25.86 5.12
C ARG A 222 -5.87 26.29 4.07
N GLU A 223 -5.50 25.38 3.17
CA GLU A 223 -4.56 25.67 2.09
C GLU A 223 -5.08 26.75 1.13
N LEU A 224 -6.34 26.62 0.70
CA LEU A 224 -6.95 27.59 -0.20
C LEU A 224 -7.18 28.95 0.47
N VAL A 225 -7.54 28.97 1.76
CA VAL A 225 -7.63 30.22 2.54
C VAL A 225 -6.28 30.90 2.58
N ARG A 226 -5.21 30.15 2.91
CA ARG A 226 -3.86 30.69 2.98
C ARG A 226 -3.36 31.18 1.62
N LEU A 227 -3.64 30.43 0.56
CA LEU A 227 -3.33 30.83 -0.82
C LEU A 227 -4.02 32.15 -1.20
N LYS A 228 -5.26 32.37 -0.75
CA LYS A 228 -5.99 33.62 -0.96
C LYS A 228 -5.36 34.79 -0.20
N GLU A 229 -4.92 34.57 1.04
CA GLU A 229 -4.22 35.59 1.85
C GLU A 229 -2.90 36.04 1.21
N ILE A 230 -2.16 35.10 0.61
CA ILE A 230 -0.92 35.39 -0.14
C ILE A 230 -1.21 36.21 -1.40
N ASN A 231 -2.41 36.06 -1.98
CA ASN A 231 -2.86 36.75 -3.19
C ASN A 231 -1.84 36.66 -4.36
N PRO A 232 -1.48 35.43 -4.80
CA PRO A 232 -0.48 35.24 -5.83
C PRO A 232 -0.96 35.77 -7.19
N THR A 233 -0.02 36.26 -8.01
CA THR A 233 -0.33 36.68 -9.38
C THR A 233 -0.75 35.48 -10.24
N ILE A 234 -0.02 34.37 -10.11
CA ILE A 234 -0.31 33.11 -10.78
C ILE A 234 -0.16 31.95 -9.80
N VAL A 235 -1.05 30.97 -9.93
CA VAL A 235 -0.87 29.62 -9.39
C VAL A 235 -0.74 28.65 -10.56
N ILE A 236 0.32 27.86 -10.60
CA ILE A 236 0.49 26.77 -11.55
C ILE A 236 0.34 25.46 -10.77
N MET A 237 -0.44 24.55 -11.33
CA MET A 237 -0.70 23.25 -10.74
C MET A 237 -0.38 22.16 -11.75
N LEU A 238 0.57 21.30 -11.38
CA LEU A 238 0.84 20.03 -12.03
C LEU A 238 0.47 18.90 -11.08
N ASP A 239 -0.53 18.11 -11.43
CA ASP A 239 -0.98 17.00 -10.59
C ASP A 239 -1.47 15.82 -11.44
N PHE A 240 -1.85 14.73 -10.78
CA PHE A 240 -2.30 13.50 -11.45
C PHE A 240 -3.64 13.71 -12.14
N TYR A 241 -3.74 13.25 -13.39
CA TYR A 241 -4.97 13.34 -14.15
C TYR A 241 -5.97 12.24 -13.76
N SER A 242 -7.24 12.62 -13.65
CA SER A 242 -8.38 11.71 -13.54
C SER A 242 -9.59 12.32 -14.22
N ASN A 243 -10.37 11.48 -14.92
CA ASN A 243 -11.59 11.88 -15.63
C ASN A 243 -12.85 11.26 -15.01
N HIS A 244 -12.79 10.89 -13.74
CA HIS A 244 -13.77 10.05 -13.08
C HIS A 244 -14.96 10.80 -12.46
N THR A 245 -15.46 11.86 -13.10
CA THR A 245 -16.35 12.86 -12.49
C THR A 245 -17.62 12.24 -11.89
N HIS A 246 -18.03 11.06 -12.38
CA HIS A 246 -19.15 10.27 -11.87
C HIS A 246 -18.92 8.75 -11.96
N SER A 247 -17.67 8.28 -11.97
CA SER A 247 -17.39 6.90 -12.36
C SER A 247 -17.66 5.88 -11.24
N ASN A 248 -18.31 4.78 -11.62
CA ASN A 248 -18.58 3.68 -10.69
C ASN A 248 -17.26 2.98 -10.31
N PHE A 249 -17.27 2.20 -9.24
CA PHE A 249 -16.10 1.47 -8.73
C PHE A 249 -15.29 0.76 -9.83
N LEU A 250 -15.98 0.14 -10.79
CA LEU A 250 -15.38 -0.62 -11.88
C LEU A 250 -14.53 0.24 -12.82
N THR A 251 -15.02 1.43 -13.18
CA THR A 251 -14.28 2.36 -14.03
C THR A 251 -13.03 2.87 -13.31
N CYS A 252 -13.16 3.31 -12.06
CA CYS A 252 -11.98 3.74 -11.28
C CYS A 252 -10.95 2.60 -11.14
N PHE A 253 -11.43 1.36 -10.94
CA PHE A 253 -10.59 0.19 -10.79
C PHE A 253 -9.84 -0.16 -12.09
N LYS A 254 -10.54 -0.14 -13.23
CA LYS A 254 -9.95 -0.35 -14.56
C LYS A 254 -8.81 0.64 -14.81
N ASP A 255 -9.09 1.92 -14.65
CA ASP A 255 -8.16 2.98 -15.01
C ASP A 255 -6.97 2.98 -14.05
N SER A 256 -7.19 2.74 -12.75
CA SER A 256 -6.13 2.55 -11.77
C SER A 256 -5.20 1.38 -12.13
N PHE A 257 -5.76 0.26 -12.63
CA PHE A 257 -4.96 -0.90 -13.03
C PHE A 257 -4.13 -0.62 -14.28
N GLN A 258 -4.75 -0.06 -15.33
CA GLN A 258 -4.06 0.28 -16.57
C GLN A 258 -2.95 1.30 -16.33
N TYR A 259 -3.23 2.31 -15.51
CA TYR A 259 -2.27 3.31 -15.09
C TYR A 259 -1.08 2.68 -14.34
N SER A 260 -1.37 1.74 -13.43
CA SER A 260 -0.33 1.06 -12.64
C SER A 260 0.58 0.23 -13.53
N LEU A 261 0.02 -0.60 -14.42
CA LEU A 261 0.80 -1.41 -15.36
C LEU A 261 1.70 -0.56 -16.27
N LYS A 262 1.16 0.53 -16.83
CA LYS A 262 1.94 1.43 -17.70
C LYS A 262 3.08 2.11 -16.95
N THR A 263 2.87 2.45 -15.67
CA THR A 263 3.94 2.98 -14.80
C THR A 263 5.06 1.95 -14.61
N VAL A 264 4.72 0.66 -14.44
CA VAL A 264 5.71 -0.42 -14.30
C VAL A 264 6.50 -0.68 -15.56
N ASP A 265 5.81 -0.79 -16.70
CA ASP A 265 6.47 -0.97 -17.99
C ASP A 265 7.52 0.12 -18.20
N TRP A 266 7.19 1.35 -17.82
CA TRP A 266 8.11 2.46 -17.93
C TRP A 266 9.29 2.39 -16.92
N TRP A 267 9.05 2.01 -15.67
CA TRP A 267 10.14 1.77 -14.72
C TRP A 267 11.13 0.72 -15.23
N CYS A 268 10.63 -0.30 -15.93
CA CYS A 268 11.47 -1.27 -16.62
C CYS A 268 12.30 -0.62 -17.73
N ASP A 269 11.65 0.14 -18.61
CA ASP A 269 12.32 0.77 -19.76
C ASP A 269 13.44 1.74 -19.33
N LEU A 270 13.28 2.45 -18.21
CA LEU A 270 14.27 3.41 -17.71
C LEU A 270 15.22 2.86 -16.63
N GLY A 271 15.06 1.61 -16.19
CA GLY A 271 15.88 1.03 -15.12
C GLY A 271 15.77 1.75 -13.78
N LEU A 272 14.62 2.37 -13.49
CA LEU A 272 14.42 3.26 -12.32
C LEU A 272 14.16 2.56 -10.99
N PHE A 273 14.14 1.22 -10.95
CA PHE A 273 13.77 0.43 -9.77
C PHE A 273 14.65 0.61 -8.51
N PHE A 274 15.64 1.52 -8.51
CA PHE A 274 16.74 1.50 -7.54
C PHE A 274 17.10 2.84 -6.87
N TYR A 275 16.41 3.95 -7.16
CA TYR A 275 16.80 5.25 -6.57
C TYR A 275 16.26 5.47 -5.15
N GLU A 276 17.19 5.60 -4.20
CA GLU A 276 16.97 5.78 -2.75
C GLU A 276 15.89 6.79 -2.38
N TYR A 277 16.01 7.95 -2.99
CA TYR A 277 15.18 9.10 -2.71
C TYR A 277 13.78 8.99 -3.32
N GLU A 278 13.65 8.29 -4.46
CA GLU A 278 12.36 8.02 -5.09
C GLU A 278 11.52 7.06 -4.23
N CYS A 279 12.14 6.03 -3.64
CA CYS A 279 11.45 5.14 -2.71
C CYS A 279 11.00 5.87 -1.43
N GLU A 280 11.86 6.71 -0.81
CA GLU A 280 11.51 7.42 0.43
C GLU A 280 10.46 8.53 0.23
N CYS A 281 10.49 9.25 -0.89
CA CYS A 281 9.43 10.20 -1.25
C CYS A 281 8.10 9.51 -1.57
N ASN A 282 8.16 8.23 -1.95
CA ASN A 282 7.00 7.38 -2.15
C ASN A 282 6.48 6.74 -0.85
N ILE A 283 7.26 6.70 0.25
CA ILE A 283 6.81 6.15 1.55
C ILE A 283 5.53 6.84 2.04
N GLU A 284 5.44 8.17 1.97
CA GLU A 284 4.20 8.88 2.33
C GLU A 284 3.09 8.71 1.27
N ALA A 285 3.44 8.49 -0.01
CA ALA A 285 2.44 8.12 -1.02
C ALA A 285 1.81 6.74 -0.74
N TRP A 286 2.47 5.90 0.08
CA TRP A 286 1.96 4.61 0.56
C TRP A 286 0.97 4.73 1.72
N GLU A 287 0.81 5.90 2.34
CA GLU A 287 -0.13 6.10 3.46
C GLU A 287 -1.56 6.47 2.99
N GLY A 288 -1.75 6.79 1.70
CA GLY A 288 -3.03 7.18 1.09
C GLY A 288 -3.91 6.03 0.55
N ASN A 289 -3.67 4.81 1.01
CA ASN A 289 -4.08 3.50 0.47
C ASN A 289 -5.57 3.32 0.12
N ASN A 290 -5.97 3.83 -1.05
CA ASN A 290 -6.99 3.23 -1.89
C ASN A 290 -6.32 2.82 -3.21
N VAL A 291 -6.28 1.51 -3.50
CA VAL A 291 -5.86 0.96 -4.82
C VAL A 291 -6.59 1.63 -5.99
N ILE A 292 -7.79 2.13 -5.68
CA ILE A 292 -8.71 2.75 -6.60
C ILE A 292 -8.50 4.24 -6.47
N ARG A 293 -7.73 4.79 -7.41
CA ARG A 293 -7.45 6.22 -7.49
C ARG A 293 -8.74 6.97 -7.74
N ARG A 294 -9.07 7.86 -6.82
CA ARG A 294 -10.12 8.87 -6.98
C ARG A 294 -9.47 10.24 -6.79
N HIS A 295 -8.66 10.62 -7.76
CA HIS A 295 -8.17 11.99 -7.83
C HIS A 295 -9.34 12.90 -8.25
N PRO A 296 -9.38 14.15 -7.78
CA PRO A 296 -10.39 15.08 -8.25
C PRO A 296 -10.23 15.27 -9.75
N THR A 297 -11.36 15.34 -10.43
CA THR A 297 -11.45 15.67 -11.84
C THR A 297 -11.11 17.12 -12.11
N LEU A 298 -10.86 17.43 -13.39
CA LEU A 298 -10.60 18.80 -13.82
C LEU A 298 -11.75 19.75 -13.44
N THR A 299 -13.00 19.28 -13.51
CA THR A 299 -14.18 20.05 -13.14
C THR A 299 -14.23 20.28 -11.63
N GLU A 300 -13.92 19.27 -10.81
CA GLU A 300 -13.85 19.39 -9.35
C GLU A 300 -12.73 20.36 -8.93
N TRP A 301 -11.55 20.27 -9.55
CA TRP A 301 -10.48 21.25 -9.35
C TRP A 301 -10.91 22.66 -9.74
N GLN A 302 -11.61 22.81 -10.87
CA GLN A 302 -12.18 24.09 -11.28
C GLN A 302 -13.16 24.65 -10.26
N HIS A 303 -14.01 23.80 -9.70
CA HIS A 303 -14.96 24.20 -8.67
C HIS A 303 -14.23 24.67 -7.40
N LEU A 304 -13.26 23.89 -6.91
CA LEU A 304 -12.47 24.21 -5.71
C LEU A 304 -11.73 25.54 -5.84
N PHE A 305 -10.98 25.74 -6.93
CA PHE A 305 -10.27 27.00 -7.18
C PHE A 305 -11.25 28.17 -7.42
N SER A 306 -12.37 27.93 -8.10
CA SER A 306 -13.40 28.95 -8.32
C SER A 306 -14.04 29.44 -7.04
N MET A 307 -14.28 28.53 -6.07
CA MET A 307 -14.78 28.86 -4.74
C MET A 307 -13.74 29.62 -3.90
N ALA A 308 -12.45 29.33 -4.10
CA ALA A 308 -11.36 30.07 -3.48
C ALA A 308 -11.10 31.45 -4.12
N GLY A 309 -11.85 31.83 -5.16
CA GLY A 309 -11.73 33.14 -5.81
C GLY A 309 -10.72 33.17 -6.96
N PHE A 310 -10.35 32.03 -7.52
CA PHE A 310 -9.44 31.94 -8.67
C PHE A 310 -10.21 31.62 -9.96
N SER A 311 -9.68 32.07 -11.09
CA SER A 311 -10.12 31.73 -12.44
C SER A 311 -9.01 31.05 -13.21
N ARG A 312 -9.36 30.05 -14.02
CA ARG A 312 -8.40 29.31 -14.85
C ARG A 312 -7.86 30.21 -15.97
N ILE A 313 -6.59 30.02 -16.30
CA ILE A 313 -5.91 30.68 -17.42
C ILE A 313 -5.81 29.64 -18.56
N PRO A 314 -6.40 29.90 -19.73
CA PRO A 314 -6.29 29.00 -20.87
C PRO A 314 -4.85 28.82 -21.32
N LEU A 315 -4.39 27.57 -21.32
CA LEU A 315 -3.04 27.18 -21.74
C LEU A 315 -2.98 27.02 -23.27
N ASN A 316 -3.30 28.10 -24.00
CA ASN A 316 -3.36 28.08 -25.46
C ASN A 316 -2.02 27.64 -26.09
N GLN A 317 -1.99 26.42 -26.63
CA GLN A 317 -0.89 25.91 -27.45
C GLN A 317 -1.29 25.87 -28.94
N ARG A 318 -0.38 26.31 -29.82
CA ARG A 318 -0.52 26.06 -31.26
C ARG A 318 -0.12 24.60 -31.52
N LYS A 319 -0.98 23.86 -32.23
CA LYS A 319 -0.72 22.47 -32.66
C LYS A 319 0.61 22.30 -33.40
N ASP A 320 1.10 23.35 -34.04
CA ASP A 320 2.32 23.34 -34.86
C ASP A 320 3.62 23.14 -34.05
N ASN A 321 3.57 23.30 -32.71
CA ASN A 321 4.70 23.03 -31.82
C ASN A 321 4.72 21.60 -31.25
N LEU A 322 3.73 20.77 -31.59
CA LEU A 322 3.57 19.39 -31.09
C LEU A 322 4.27 18.34 -31.97
N SER A 323 4.78 18.73 -33.15
CA SER A 323 5.47 17.85 -34.09
C SER A 323 6.96 18.16 -34.14
N VAL A 324 7.65 17.98 -33.02
CA VAL A 324 9.05 17.58 -33.12
C VAL A 324 9.03 16.08 -32.95
N GLU A 325 9.47 15.35 -33.98
CA GLU A 325 9.86 13.94 -33.88
C GLU A 325 11.06 13.86 -32.93
N ASP A 326 10.83 14.09 -31.65
CA ASP A 326 11.78 13.82 -30.60
C ASP A 326 11.31 12.56 -29.88
N GLU A 327 12.26 11.74 -29.43
CA GLU A 327 12.00 10.56 -28.61
C GLU A 327 11.55 10.97 -27.18
N SER A 328 10.75 12.04 -27.08
CA SER A 328 10.23 12.55 -25.82
C SER A 328 9.20 11.55 -25.30
N LEU A 329 9.49 10.99 -24.14
CA LEU A 329 8.62 10.04 -23.48
C LEU A 329 7.33 10.76 -23.00
N LEU A 330 7.42 11.99 -22.45
CA LEU A 330 6.24 12.74 -22.00
C LEU A 330 5.65 13.59 -23.13
N GLU A 331 4.48 13.18 -23.59
CA GLU A 331 3.74 13.80 -24.69
C GLU A 331 2.63 14.72 -24.14
N ILE A 332 2.41 15.85 -24.82
CA ILE A 332 1.18 16.65 -24.65
C ILE A 332 0.10 15.98 -25.48
N MET A 333 -0.85 15.35 -24.81
CA MET A 333 -1.88 14.54 -25.44
C MET A 333 -3.06 15.38 -25.96
N GLY A 334 -3.24 16.59 -25.43
CA GLY A 334 -4.31 17.50 -25.82
C GLY A 334 -4.64 18.51 -24.74
N GLU A 335 -5.73 19.25 -24.97
CA GLU A 335 -6.29 20.21 -24.03
C GLU A 335 -7.73 19.80 -23.66
N GLU A 336 -8.03 19.74 -22.37
CA GLU A 336 -9.36 19.44 -21.83
C GLU A 336 -9.70 20.45 -20.74
N GLU A 337 -10.89 21.04 -20.79
CA GLU A 337 -11.33 22.06 -19.82
C GLU A 337 -10.29 23.17 -19.57
N GLU A 338 -9.56 23.64 -20.59
CA GLU A 338 -8.48 24.65 -20.46
C GLU A 338 -7.25 24.18 -19.67
N CYS A 339 -7.11 22.87 -19.44
CA CYS A 339 -5.94 22.21 -18.87
C CYS A 339 -5.21 21.43 -19.96
N LEU A 340 -3.88 21.34 -19.86
CA LEU A 340 -3.10 20.46 -20.74
C LEU A 340 -3.01 19.07 -20.16
N ILE A 341 -3.31 18.06 -20.98
CA ILE A 341 -3.23 16.66 -20.60
C ILE A 341 -1.89 16.10 -21.04
N LEU A 342 -1.15 15.52 -20.10
CA LEU A 342 0.19 15.02 -20.30
C LEU A 342 0.23 13.51 -20.05
N GLY A 343 1.00 12.79 -20.86
CA GLY A 343 1.02 11.34 -20.77
C GLY A 343 2.01 10.69 -21.72
N ASN A 344 1.78 9.42 -22.02
CA ASN A 344 2.68 8.62 -22.86
C ASN A 344 1.93 7.51 -23.59
N LYS A 345 2.22 7.26 -24.87
CA LYS A 345 1.68 6.12 -25.64
C LYS A 345 0.17 5.97 -25.45
N GLY A 346 -0.57 7.08 -25.56
CA GLY A 346 -2.02 7.11 -25.37
C GLY A 346 -2.50 6.87 -23.94
N CYS A 347 -1.67 7.12 -22.92
CA CYS A 347 -2.06 7.11 -21.51
C CYS A 347 -2.00 8.51 -20.90
N PRO A 348 -3.14 9.17 -20.63
CA PRO A 348 -3.18 10.37 -19.80
C PRO A 348 -2.66 10.04 -18.40
N MET A 349 -1.72 10.84 -17.87
CA MET A 349 -1.10 10.60 -16.56
C MET A 349 -1.17 11.82 -15.65
N PHE A 350 -1.00 13.02 -16.22
CA PHE A 350 -0.97 14.28 -15.50
C PHE A 350 -1.80 15.33 -16.22
N PHE A 351 -2.13 16.39 -15.49
CA PHE A 351 -2.59 17.61 -16.10
C PHE A 351 -1.80 18.80 -15.57
N LEU A 352 -1.64 19.79 -16.45
CA LEU A 352 -1.11 21.11 -16.10
C LEU A 352 -2.25 22.12 -16.21
N SER A 353 -2.38 22.97 -15.19
CA SER A 353 -3.32 24.09 -15.17
C SER A 353 -2.67 25.33 -14.59
N ALA A 354 -3.16 26.50 -15.00
CA ALA A 354 -2.75 27.78 -14.44
C ALA A 354 -3.97 28.59 -14.01
N TRP A 355 -3.81 29.40 -12.97
CA TRP A 355 -4.89 30.12 -12.30
C TRP A 355 -4.44 31.52 -11.91
N LYS A 356 -5.38 32.46 -11.91
CA LYS A 356 -5.20 33.83 -11.42
C LYS A 356 -6.34 34.23 -10.49
N PRO A 357 -6.13 35.14 -9.52
CA PRO A 357 -7.21 35.70 -8.72
C PRO A 357 -8.29 36.33 -9.61
N LYS A 358 -9.55 36.16 -9.25
CA LYS A 358 -10.67 36.88 -9.86
C LYS A 358 -10.56 38.36 -9.48
N VAL A 359 -10.78 39.25 -10.44
CA VAL A 359 -10.95 40.67 -10.14
C VAL A 359 -12.27 40.80 -9.37
N GLU A 360 -12.23 41.27 -8.13
CA GLU A 360 -13.43 41.46 -7.32
C GLU A 360 -14.25 42.62 -7.90
N ASP A 361 -15.35 42.32 -8.59
CA ASP A 361 -16.47 43.25 -8.63
C ASP A 361 -16.98 43.34 -7.19
N GLY A 362 -17.10 44.56 -6.64
CA GLY A 362 -17.26 44.89 -5.21
C GLY A 362 -18.49 44.35 -4.45
N HIS A 363 -19.00 43.17 -4.80
CA HIS A 363 -20.16 42.50 -4.22
C HIS A 363 -19.91 41.05 -3.75
N PHE A 364 -18.69 40.53 -3.77
CA PHE A 364 -18.40 39.18 -3.25
C PHE A 364 -18.18 39.17 -1.73
N ASN A 365 -19.23 38.86 -0.97
CA ASN A 365 -19.15 38.68 0.48
C ASN A 365 -18.33 37.41 0.83
N SER A 366 -17.11 37.63 1.33
CA SER A 366 -16.10 36.62 1.68
C SER A 366 -16.52 35.64 2.79
N ASN A 367 -17.56 35.95 3.56
CA ASN A 367 -17.94 35.16 4.74
C ASN A 367 -18.97 34.03 4.47
N SER A 368 -19.53 33.90 3.26
CA SER A 368 -20.62 32.92 3.01
C SER A 368 -20.19 31.59 2.37
N THR A 369 -18.94 31.45 1.90
CA THR A 369 -18.47 30.25 1.17
C THR A 369 -17.74 29.23 2.04
N ASN A 370 -17.27 29.59 3.24
CA ASN A 370 -16.51 28.69 4.13
C ASN A 370 -17.30 27.42 4.50
N HIS A 371 -18.62 27.52 4.69
CA HIS A 371 -19.44 26.35 5.01
C HIS A 371 -19.73 25.39 3.84
N LYS A 372 -19.36 25.74 2.60
CA LYS A 372 -19.66 24.93 1.40
C LYS A 372 -18.53 24.02 0.95
N PHE A 373 -17.29 24.20 1.44
CA PHE A 373 -16.14 23.35 1.06
C PHE A 373 -16.34 21.87 1.40
N GLY A 374 -17.10 21.55 2.45
CA GLY A 374 -17.35 20.17 2.88
C GLY A 374 -18.58 19.48 2.28
N GLN A 375 -19.43 20.19 1.53
CA GLN A 375 -20.66 19.62 0.96
C GLN A 375 -20.46 19.26 -0.51
N GLY A 376 -19.88 18.09 -0.79
CA GLY A 376 -19.91 17.52 -2.15
C GLY A 376 -18.75 16.59 -2.49
N PHE A 377 -17.58 16.79 -1.89
CA PHE A 377 -16.40 15.99 -2.18
C PHE A 377 -16.14 14.95 -1.09
N ASN A 378 -16.51 13.69 -1.36
CA ASN A 378 -16.04 12.54 -0.60
C ASN A 378 -15.25 11.62 -1.54
N PRO A 379 -13.90 11.69 -1.54
CA PRO A 379 -13.07 10.85 -2.41
C PRO A 379 -13.21 9.35 -2.07
N ASN A 380 -13.73 9.04 -0.87
CA ASN A 380 -13.86 7.69 -0.34
C ASN A 380 -15.34 7.39 -0.03
N PRO A 381 -16.18 7.04 -1.02
CA PRO A 381 -17.55 6.63 -0.76
C PRO A 381 -17.53 5.47 0.24
N LEU A 382 -18.54 5.43 1.11
CA LEU A 382 -18.67 4.36 2.09
C LEU A 382 -18.54 3.01 1.37
N PRO A 383 -17.68 2.09 1.85
CA PRO A 383 -17.64 0.73 1.34
C PRO A 383 -19.05 0.14 1.36
N ARG A 384 -19.38 -0.72 0.39
CA ARG A 384 -20.56 -1.58 0.53
C ARG A 384 -20.47 -2.35 1.85
N GLN A 385 -21.63 -2.79 2.38
CA GLN A 385 -21.64 -3.70 3.52
C GLN A 385 -20.74 -4.90 3.23
N PRO A 386 -19.82 -5.26 4.16
CA PRO A 386 -18.94 -6.41 4.00
C PRO A 386 -19.72 -7.68 3.68
N LEU A 387 -19.28 -8.42 2.67
CA LEU A 387 -19.83 -9.75 2.39
C LEU A 387 -19.40 -10.70 3.51
N GLN A 388 -20.26 -11.66 3.84
CA GLN A 388 -19.89 -12.72 4.78
C GLN A 388 -18.80 -13.60 4.15
N PRO A 389 -17.80 -14.06 4.93
CA PRO A 389 -16.75 -14.95 4.43
C PRO A 389 -17.33 -16.17 3.71
N PHE A 390 -16.89 -16.40 2.48
CA PHE A 390 -17.31 -17.54 1.67
C PHE A 390 -16.61 -18.81 2.15
N LEU A 391 -17.32 -19.69 2.87
CA LEU A 391 -16.72 -20.86 3.52
C LEU A 391 -16.10 -21.85 2.53
N GLU A 392 -16.68 -22.02 1.34
CA GLU A 392 -16.12 -22.91 0.31
C GLU A 392 -15.04 -22.25 -0.57
N GLY A 393 -14.77 -20.95 -0.40
CA GLY A 393 -13.79 -20.22 -1.21
C GLY A 393 -12.38 -20.45 -0.74
N LEU A 394 -11.56 -21.15 -1.54
CA LEU A 394 -10.17 -21.41 -1.17
C LEU A 394 -9.34 -20.13 -1.28
N ILE A 395 -9.35 -19.51 -2.46
CA ILE A 395 -8.46 -18.38 -2.78
C ILE A 395 -8.91 -17.09 -2.10
N LEU A 396 -10.22 -16.84 -2.00
CA LEU A 396 -10.78 -15.71 -1.27
C LEU A 396 -10.35 -15.73 0.20
N ASN A 397 -10.46 -16.88 0.87
CA ASN A 397 -10.08 -17.00 2.27
C ASN A 397 -8.56 -16.93 2.45
N GLN A 398 -7.78 -17.47 1.51
CA GLN A 398 -6.32 -17.36 1.52
C GLN A 398 -5.86 -15.91 1.41
N LEU A 399 -6.38 -15.15 0.44
CA LEU A 399 -6.06 -13.73 0.27
C LEU A 399 -6.56 -12.88 1.45
N ALA A 400 -7.72 -13.20 2.03
CA ALA A 400 -8.22 -12.53 3.21
C ALA A 400 -7.35 -12.79 4.46
N ALA A 401 -6.86 -14.02 4.62
CA ALA A 401 -5.89 -14.36 5.66
C ALA A 401 -4.59 -13.58 5.49
N LEU A 402 -4.07 -13.52 4.27
CA LEU A 402 -2.87 -12.76 3.91
C LEU A 402 -3.05 -11.24 4.15
N ALA A 403 -4.23 -10.70 3.88
CA ALA A 403 -4.57 -9.32 4.17
C ALA A 403 -4.64 -9.05 5.69
N GLU A 404 -5.25 -9.94 6.46
CA GLU A 404 -5.32 -9.84 7.92
C GLU A 404 -3.94 -9.97 8.57
N ILE A 405 -3.08 -10.87 8.08
CA ILE A 405 -1.68 -11.02 8.52
C ILE A 405 -0.90 -9.72 8.32
N HIS A 406 -1.06 -9.07 7.17
CA HIS A 406 -0.42 -7.80 6.89
C HIS A 406 -0.78 -6.76 7.96
N ASP A 407 -2.07 -6.65 8.27
CA ASP A 407 -2.60 -5.61 9.15
C ASP A 407 -2.14 -5.84 10.60
N ILE A 408 -2.14 -7.10 11.05
CA ILE A 408 -1.53 -7.51 12.33
C ILE A 408 -0.04 -7.19 12.36
N SER A 409 0.69 -7.54 11.30
CA SER A 409 2.13 -7.34 11.23
C SER A 409 2.49 -5.86 11.30
N LYS A 410 1.75 -5.01 10.58
CA LYS A 410 1.91 -3.55 10.64
C LYS A 410 1.66 -3.01 12.05
N ASP A 411 0.56 -3.42 12.70
CA ASP A 411 0.24 -2.98 14.07
C ASP A 411 1.35 -3.36 15.06
N LEU A 412 1.79 -4.62 15.05
CA LEU A 412 2.86 -5.11 15.92
C LEU A 412 4.19 -4.42 15.63
N CYS A 413 4.55 -4.23 14.35
CA CYS A 413 5.77 -3.52 13.98
C CYS A 413 5.76 -2.07 14.48
N CYS A 414 4.64 -1.35 14.34
CA CYS A 414 4.48 -0.01 14.87
C CYS A 414 4.57 0.01 16.41
N LYS A 415 3.84 -0.88 17.09
CA LYS A 415 3.79 -0.98 18.56
C LYS A 415 5.17 -1.26 19.17
N TYR A 416 5.92 -2.19 18.57
CA TYR A 416 7.20 -2.64 19.09
C TYR A 416 8.42 -1.99 18.43
N LYS A 417 8.19 -1.03 17.51
CA LYS A 417 9.23 -0.31 16.75
C LYS A 417 10.17 -1.26 16.01
N LEU A 418 9.60 -2.28 15.37
CA LEU A 418 10.33 -3.30 14.62
C LEU A 418 10.79 -2.75 13.26
N SER A 419 11.81 -3.36 12.66
CA SER A 419 12.35 -2.95 11.35
C SER A 419 11.49 -3.49 10.20
N LEU A 420 11.10 -4.76 10.25
CA LEU A 420 10.22 -5.36 9.26
C LEU A 420 9.50 -6.62 9.79
N ALA A 421 8.48 -7.05 9.04
CA ALA A 421 7.81 -8.33 9.19
C ALA A 421 7.67 -9.00 7.82
N LEU A 422 8.14 -10.24 7.69
CA LEU A 422 8.06 -11.03 6.46
C LEU A 422 7.03 -12.14 6.61
N THR A 423 6.10 -12.21 5.66
CA THR A 423 5.08 -13.26 5.62
C THR A 423 5.45 -14.30 4.59
N TRP A 424 5.59 -15.53 5.02
CA TRP A 424 5.83 -16.71 4.20
C TRP A 424 4.55 -17.54 4.11
N ALA A 425 4.19 -17.97 2.90
CA ALA A 425 3.10 -18.93 2.69
C ALA A 425 3.63 -20.17 1.97
N ALA A 426 3.04 -21.32 2.30
CA ALA A 426 3.34 -22.55 1.59
C ALA A 426 2.95 -22.40 0.11
N LYS A 427 3.83 -22.84 -0.79
CA LYS A 427 3.59 -22.79 -2.23
C LYS A 427 2.53 -23.83 -2.58
N VAL A 428 1.29 -23.39 -2.79
CA VAL A 428 0.21 -24.23 -3.30
C VAL A 428 0.44 -24.47 -4.80
N ASN A 429 1.47 -25.24 -5.15
CA ASN A 429 1.66 -25.68 -6.53
C ASN A 429 0.71 -26.85 -6.81
N ASN A 430 -0.32 -26.60 -7.61
CA ASN A 430 -1.14 -27.58 -8.33
C ASN A 430 -1.47 -28.87 -7.55
N MET A 431 -2.38 -28.79 -6.56
CA MET A 431 -3.34 -29.81 -6.06
C MET A 431 -2.94 -31.32 -5.96
N ASN A 432 -1.67 -31.71 -6.16
CA ASN A 432 -1.22 -33.09 -6.25
C ASN A 432 0.06 -33.38 -5.44
N GLU A 433 0.72 -32.37 -4.86
CA GLU A 433 1.84 -32.59 -3.94
C GLU A 433 1.38 -32.39 -2.50
N THR A 434 1.42 -33.48 -1.73
CA THR A 434 1.07 -33.50 -0.30
C THR A 434 2.11 -32.71 0.51
N ILE A 435 1.67 -32.05 1.58
CA ILE A 435 2.46 -31.25 2.55
C ILE A 435 3.67 -32.01 3.15
N SER A 436 3.76 -33.32 2.96
CA SER A 436 4.84 -34.18 3.46
C SER A 436 6.23 -33.92 2.87
N ASP A 437 6.35 -33.10 1.81
CA ASP A 437 7.61 -32.85 1.11
C ASP A 437 8.35 -31.57 1.57
N LEU A 438 8.40 -31.34 2.90
CA LEU A 438 9.14 -30.23 3.55
C LEU A 438 10.63 -30.16 3.19
N ASN A 439 11.20 -31.23 2.64
CA ASN A 439 12.59 -31.27 2.16
C ASN A 439 12.78 -30.67 0.75
N LYS A 440 11.70 -30.33 0.04
CA LYS A 440 11.82 -29.59 -1.23
C LYS A 440 12.17 -28.14 -0.91
N LYS A 441 13.35 -27.70 -1.37
CA LYS A 441 13.96 -26.37 -1.18
C LYS A 441 13.09 -25.15 -1.62
N ARG A 442 11.84 -25.35 -2.05
CA ARG A 442 10.91 -24.32 -2.56
C ARG A 442 9.48 -24.43 -1.97
N ALA A 443 9.32 -25.03 -0.79
CA ALA A 443 8.00 -25.25 -0.18
C ALA A 443 7.30 -23.97 0.30
N PHE A 444 8.04 -22.89 0.56
CA PHE A 444 7.50 -21.59 0.98
C PHE A 444 7.98 -20.47 0.08
N SER A 445 7.17 -19.43 -0.06
CA SER A 445 7.54 -18.19 -0.74
C SER A 445 7.05 -16.97 0.05
N ILE A 446 7.83 -15.89 0.00
CA ILE A 446 7.44 -14.60 0.58
C ILE A 446 6.21 -14.09 -0.14
N GLN A 447 5.20 -13.71 0.64
CA GLN A 447 4.00 -13.02 0.19
C GLN A 447 4.20 -11.53 0.38
N ARG A 448 4.80 -10.87 -0.62
CA ARG A 448 5.16 -9.44 -0.56
C ARG A 448 3.99 -8.57 -0.11
N ASN A 449 2.79 -8.75 -0.67
CA ASN A 449 1.61 -7.97 -0.28
C ASN A 449 1.21 -8.14 1.20
N SER A 450 1.78 -9.12 1.90
CA SER A 450 1.56 -9.40 3.31
C SER A 450 2.74 -9.07 4.22
N CYS A 451 3.82 -8.51 3.67
CA CYS A 451 4.97 -8.06 4.46
C CYS A 451 4.80 -6.60 4.89
N TYR A 452 5.48 -6.24 5.97
CA TYR A 452 5.65 -4.85 6.41
C TYR A 452 7.14 -4.51 6.41
N VAL A 453 7.51 -3.36 5.85
CA VAL A 453 8.88 -2.84 5.86
C VAL A 453 8.87 -1.40 6.35
N LYS A 454 9.74 -1.05 7.29
CA LYS A 454 9.76 0.31 7.86
C LYS A 454 10.46 1.32 6.96
N ASP A 455 11.53 0.89 6.30
CA ASP A 455 12.45 1.76 5.56
C ASP A 455 13.09 1.02 4.37
N ARG A 456 13.86 1.77 3.57
CA ARG A 456 14.54 1.25 2.38
C ARG A 456 15.50 0.10 2.69
N LYS A 457 16.26 0.21 3.78
CA LYS A 457 17.21 -0.82 4.20
C LYS A 457 16.48 -2.13 4.46
N SER A 458 15.36 -2.05 5.19
CA SER A 458 14.49 -3.19 5.46
C SER A 458 13.87 -3.79 4.18
N PHE A 459 13.53 -2.94 3.20
CA PHE A 459 13.06 -3.40 1.89
C PHE A 459 14.14 -4.15 1.09
N TYR A 460 15.38 -3.66 1.06
CA TYR A 460 16.48 -4.38 0.40
C TYR A 460 16.80 -5.70 1.08
N PHE A 461 16.78 -5.72 2.42
CA PHE A 461 16.90 -6.97 3.14
C PHE A 461 15.85 -7.98 2.67
N MET A 462 14.58 -7.58 2.53
CA MET A 462 13.52 -8.45 2.00
C MET A 462 13.82 -8.96 0.57
N GLU A 463 14.24 -8.07 -0.35
CA GLU A 463 14.62 -8.45 -1.73
C GLU A 463 15.76 -9.47 -1.75
N ASP A 464 16.83 -9.19 -1.01
CA ASP A 464 18.02 -10.03 -0.95
C ASP A 464 17.70 -11.38 -0.28
N TYR A 465 16.89 -11.34 0.78
CA TYR A 465 16.45 -12.52 1.53
C TYR A 465 15.52 -13.41 0.72
N GLU A 466 14.62 -12.86 -0.10
CA GLU A 466 13.82 -13.64 -1.07
C GLU A 466 14.69 -14.31 -2.14
N GLY A 467 15.75 -13.63 -2.58
CA GLY A 467 16.69 -14.11 -3.60
C GLY A 467 17.55 -15.29 -3.14
N THR A 468 17.67 -15.51 -1.83
CA THR A 468 18.36 -16.69 -1.31
C THR A 468 17.52 -17.94 -1.57
N CYS A 469 18.03 -18.83 -2.43
CA CYS A 469 17.37 -20.07 -2.88
C CYS A 469 17.08 -21.11 -1.77
N TRP A 470 17.17 -20.70 -0.51
CA TRP A 470 17.11 -21.50 0.69
C TRP A 470 16.11 -20.82 1.61
N GLY A 471 14.87 -21.31 1.67
CA GLY A 471 13.91 -20.85 2.67
C GLY A 471 14.59 -20.86 4.05
N PRO A 472 14.57 -19.76 4.81
CA PRO A 472 15.50 -19.54 5.90
C PRO A 472 15.44 -20.63 6.96
N SER A 473 16.60 -20.99 7.52
CA SER A 473 16.72 -21.94 8.64
C SER A 473 15.77 -21.65 9.82
N ILE A 474 15.37 -20.40 10.01
CA ILE A 474 14.43 -19.93 11.03
C ILE A 474 13.02 -20.54 10.80
N ILE A 475 12.53 -20.57 9.56
CA ILE A 475 11.24 -21.19 9.19
C ILE A 475 11.23 -22.67 9.55
N LYS A 476 12.32 -23.39 9.25
CA LYS A 476 12.41 -24.83 9.53
C LYS A 476 12.36 -25.11 11.03
N LYS A 477 13.13 -24.35 11.82
CA LYS A 477 13.14 -24.46 13.28
C LYS A 477 11.78 -24.14 13.90
N GLU A 478 11.02 -23.22 13.30
CA GLU A 478 9.68 -22.91 13.79
C GLU A 478 8.67 -24.04 13.55
N PHE A 479 8.67 -24.67 12.37
CA PHE A 479 7.78 -25.83 12.16
C PHE A 479 8.03 -26.98 13.14
N GLU A 480 9.26 -27.12 13.63
CA GLU A 480 9.66 -28.09 14.63
C GLU A 480 9.33 -27.64 16.07
N SER A 481 9.00 -26.36 16.28
CA SER A 481 8.64 -25.81 17.58
C SER A 481 7.27 -26.31 18.03
N ARG A 482 7.19 -26.71 19.30
CA ARG A 482 5.92 -27.09 19.94
C ARG A 482 5.09 -25.87 20.38
N ASP A 483 5.78 -24.74 20.59
CA ASP A 483 5.20 -23.55 21.21
C ASP A 483 4.51 -22.63 20.18
N GLY A 484 4.68 -22.90 18.87
CA GLY A 484 4.09 -22.11 17.78
C GLY A 484 4.82 -20.79 17.51
N TYR A 485 6.04 -20.64 18.05
CA TYR A 485 7.00 -19.61 17.67
C TYR A 485 8.45 -20.05 17.90
N HIS A 486 9.37 -19.39 17.19
CA HIS A 486 10.82 -19.56 17.32
C HIS A 486 11.50 -18.20 17.47
N PHE A 487 12.29 -18.03 18.53
CA PHE A 487 13.06 -16.82 18.79
C PHE A 487 14.55 -17.06 18.52
N GLU A 488 15.14 -16.24 17.65
CA GLU A 488 16.57 -16.24 17.34
C GLU A 488 17.21 -14.96 17.90
N PRO A 489 18.01 -15.06 18.98
CA PRO A 489 18.59 -13.90 19.65
C PRO A 489 19.71 -13.20 18.86
N SER A 490 20.29 -13.85 17.86
CA SER A 490 21.28 -13.22 16.96
C SER A 490 21.34 -13.90 15.59
N LEU A 491 21.08 -13.14 14.54
CA LEU A 491 21.07 -13.58 13.15
C LEU A 491 22.46 -13.85 12.59
N THR A 492 23.51 -13.24 13.17
CA THR A 492 24.91 -13.52 12.82
C THR A 492 25.29 -15.00 12.96
N LYS A 493 24.57 -15.74 13.81
CA LYS A 493 24.79 -17.18 14.06
C LYS A 493 24.01 -18.08 13.12
N VAL A 494 23.08 -17.53 12.33
CA VAL A 494 22.26 -18.28 11.38
C VAL A 494 23.06 -18.48 10.10
N GLU A 495 23.33 -19.74 9.74
CA GLU A 495 24.26 -20.08 8.68
C GLU A 495 23.97 -19.40 7.33
N ASP A 496 22.69 -19.33 6.98
CA ASP A 496 22.19 -18.73 5.72
C ASP A 496 22.31 -17.20 5.70
N LEU A 497 22.35 -16.56 6.88
CA LEU A 497 22.39 -15.11 7.04
C LEU A 497 23.81 -14.57 7.26
N ARG A 498 24.82 -15.43 7.39
CA ARG A 498 26.23 -15.04 7.57
C ARG A 498 26.80 -14.18 6.45
N TYR A 499 26.21 -14.25 5.26
CA TYR A 499 26.65 -13.50 4.08
C TYR A 499 25.94 -12.15 3.90
N PHE A 500 24.96 -11.85 4.75
CA PHE A 500 24.26 -10.56 4.72
C PHE A 500 25.01 -9.54 5.57
N ASP A 501 25.06 -8.30 5.08
CA ASP A 501 25.53 -7.17 5.87
C ASP A 501 24.41 -6.72 6.83
N LEU A 502 24.21 -7.50 7.89
CA LEU A 502 23.18 -7.28 8.90
C LEU A 502 23.33 -5.91 9.59
N ASP A 503 24.56 -5.41 9.71
CA ASP A 503 24.88 -4.08 10.23
C ASP A 503 24.37 -2.99 9.29
N TYR A 504 24.55 -3.15 7.97
CA TYR A 504 24.00 -2.23 6.97
C TYR A 504 22.47 -2.13 7.08
N TYR A 505 21.78 -3.27 7.23
CA TYR A 505 20.32 -3.33 7.38
C TYR A 505 19.82 -2.98 8.79
N ASN A 506 20.71 -2.88 9.78
CA ASN A 506 20.39 -2.62 11.19
C ASN A 506 19.38 -3.63 11.78
N ILE A 507 19.66 -4.92 11.58
CA ILE A 507 18.87 -6.05 12.10
C ILE A 507 19.82 -7.10 12.68
N ASP A 508 19.46 -7.71 13.81
CA ASP A 508 20.22 -8.86 14.34
C ASP A 508 19.32 -9.83 15.11
N VAL A 509 18.05 -9.51 15.33
CA VAL A 509 17.17 -10.35 16.14
C VAL A 509 15.91 -10.66 15.35
N ALA A 510 15.43 -11.90 15.45
CA ALA A 510 14.19 -12.32 14.82
C ALA A 510 13.30 -13.17 15.73
N VAL A 511 11.98 -13.07 15.51
CA VAL A 511 11.01 -14.05 15.99
C VAL A 511 10.12 -14.49 14.84
N ALA A 512 9.99 -15.80 14.64
CA ALA A 512 9.07 -16.40 13.68
C ALA A 512 7.86 -16.96 14.42
N ILE A 513 6.65 -16.67 13.93
CA ILE A 513 5.39 -17.14 14.51
C ILE A 513 4.60 -17.89 13.44
N CYS A 514 4.15 -19.09 13.76
CA CYS A 514 3.36 -19.92 12.86
C CYS A 514 1.85 -19.63 13.02
N LEU A 515 1.20 -19.36 11.90
CA LEU A 515 -0.23 -19.10 11.81
C LEU A 515 -0.90 -20.16 10.95
N GLN A 516 -2.16 -20.45 11.25
CA GLN A 516 -3.02 -21.34 10.48
C GLN A 516 -4.25 -20.57 10.02
N ASN A 517 -4.71 -20.84 8.81
CA ASN A 517 -5.98 -20.34 8.34
C ASN A 517 -7.12 -21.00 9.13
N ARG A 518 -8.05 -20.19 9.66
CA ARG A 518 -9.22 -20.67 10.43
C ARG A 518 -10.24 -21.40 9.56
N ARG A 519 -10.22 -21.17 8.25
CA ARG A 519 -11.20 -21.67 7.28
C ARG A 519 -10.67 -22.83 6.45
N THR A 520 -9.36 -22.94 6.28
CA THR A 520 -8.67 -23.99 5.54
C THR A 520 -7.62 -24.63 6.45
N SER A 521 -7.88 -25.85 6.96
CA SER A 521 -7.02 -26.49 7.98
C SER A 521 -5.58 -26.74 7.53
N ASP A 522 -5.35 -26.77 6.22
CA ASP A 522 -4.07 -27.23 5.65
C ASP A 522 -3.14 -26.06 5.31
N GLU A 523 -3.64 -24.82 5.35
CA GLU A 523 -2.86 -23.63 5.02
C GLU A 523 -2.16 -23.07 6.25
N VAL A 524 -0.84 -22.93 6.13
CA VAL A 524 0.04 -22.43 7.18
C VAL A 524 0.84 -21.25 6.64
N TYR A 525 0.96 -20.22 7.48
CA TYR A 525 1.76 -19.04 7.23
C TYR A 525 2.81 -18.89 8.33
N ILE A 526 3.97 -18.32 8.01
CA ILE A 526 4.97 -17.93 8.99
C ILE A 526 5.20 -16.44 8.87
N VAL A 527 5.15 -15.75 10.00
CA VAL A 527 5.46 -14.32 10.08
C VAL A 527 6.75 -14.15 10.86
N GLU A 528 7.79 -13.64 10.19
CA GLU A 528 9.10 -13.36 10.77
C GLU A 528 9.23 -11.87 11.06
N PHE A 529 9.40 -11.51 12.33
CA PHE A 529 9.59 -10.14 12.78
C PHE A 529 11.07 -9.87 13.06
N PHE A 530 11.61 -8.75 12.57
CA PHE A 530 13.02 -8.39 12.70
C PHE A 530 13.22 -7.04 13.41
N TRP A 531 14.25 -6.92 14.25
CA TRP A 531 14.62 -5.65 14.88
C TRP A 531 16.14 -5.51 15.12
N PRO A 532 16.60 -4.27 15.41
CA PRO A 532 18.02 -3.98 15.61
C PRO A 532 18.66 -4.76 16.78
N PRO A 533 19.99 -4.88 16.78
CA PRO A 533 20.73 -5.47 17.89
C PRO A 533 20.30 -4.89 19.24
N THR A 534 19.90 -5.74 20.17
CA THR A 534 19.45 -5.38 21.52
C THR A 534 19.84 -6.52 22.47
N GLU A 535 20.07 -6.21 23.76
CA GLU A 535 20.40 -7.22 24.77
C GLU A 535 19.46 -8.44 24.73
N SER A 536 20.03 -9.64 24.84
CA SER A 536 19.31 -10.90 24.60
C SER A 536 18.07 -11.08 25.49
N GLU A 537 18.16 -10.71 26.77
CA GLU A 537 17.02 -10.82 27.70
C GLU A 537 15.89 -9.83 27.36
N ILE A 538 16.23 -8.61 26.95
CA ILE A 538 15.26 -7.61 26.49
C ILE A 538 14.57 -8.10 25.21
N SER A 539 15.35 -8.62 24.27
CA SER A 539 14.87 -9.19 23.02
C SER A 539 13.96 -10.40 23.24
N LYS A 540 14.32 -11.29 24.17
CA LYS A 540 13.50 -12.45 24.54
C LYS A 540 12.17 -12.03 25.17
N SER A 541 12.20 -11.06 26.09
CA SER A 541 10.97 -10.50 26.67
C SER A 541 10.09 -9.84 25.60
N LYS A 542 10.69 -9.12 24.65
CA LYS A 542 9.98 -8.50 23.52
C LYS A 542 9.35 -9.56 22.61
N ALA A 543 10.08 -10.61 22.25
CA ALA A 543 9.58 -11.71 21.42
C ALA A 543 8.37 -12.41 22.06
N LEU A 544 8.42 -12.68 23.37
CA LEU A 544 7.29 -13.24 24.13
C LEU A 544 6.05 -12.34 24.07
N ARG A 545 6.23 -11.02 24.26
CA ARG A 545 5.11 -10.07 24.20
C ARG A 545 4.51 -9.97 22.80
N ILE A 546 5.33 -10.03 21.75
CA ILE A 546 4.85 -10.07 20.35
C ILE A 546 4.01 -11.33 20.13
N PHE A 547 4.51 -12.49 20.55
CA PHE A 547 3.79 -13.76 20.45
C PHE A 547 2.47 -13.75 21.23
N ASP A 548 2.50 -13.30 22.50
CA ASP A 548 1.33 -13.22 23.34
C ASP A 548 0.29 -12.26 22.76
N ASP A 549 0.69 -11.07 22.30
CA ASP A 549 -0.23 -10.15 21.64
C ASP A 549 -0.87 -10.79 20.40
N MET A 550 -0.06 -11.39 19.52
CA MET A 550 -0.55 -12.02 18.30
C MET A 550 -1.51 -13.18 18.58
N LYS A 551 -1.27 -13.95 19.63
CA LYS A 551 -2.13 -15.06 20.08
C LYS A 551 -3.48 -14.59 20.61
N HIS A 552 -3.52 -13.43 21.27
CA HIS A 552 -4.74 -12.88 21.88
C HIS A 552 -5.46 -11.85 20.99
N MET A 553 -4.87 -11.49 19.85
CA MET A 553 -5.54 -10.65 18.85
C MET A 553 -6.82 -11.32 18.32
N LYS A 554 -7.88 -10.53 18.22
CA LYS A 554 -9.15 -10.98 17.66
C LYS A 554 -9.06 -10.97 16.14
N THR A 555 -8.93 -12.15 15.55
CA THR A 555 -8.75 -12.37 14.12
C THR A 555 -9.89 -13.21 13.54
N THR A 556 -10.19 -13.00 12.26
CA THR A 556 -11.31 -13.64 11.54
C THR A 556 -10.84 -14.78 10.66
N PHE A 557 -9.65 -14.67 10.07
CA PHE A 557 -9.13 -15.57 9.05
C PHE A 557 -7.91 -16.36 9.52
N VAL A 558 -7.08 -15.84 10.42
CA VAL A 558 -5.87 -16.55 10.89
C VAL A 558 -5.87 -16.78 12.40
N THR A 559 -5.12 -17.78 12.87
CA THR A 559 -4.88 -18.02 14.31
C THR A 559 -3.47 -18.55 14.49
N VAL A 560 -2.87 -18.31 15.67
CA VAL A 560 -1.58 -18.93 16.00
C VAL A 560 -1.73 -20.45 16.05
N LYS A 561 -0.83 -21.15 15.37
CA LYS A 561 -0.79 -22.61 15.32
C LYS A 561 0.05 -23.12 16.48
N VAL A 562 -0.60 -23.65 17.51
CA VAL A 562 0.08 -24.35 18.61
C VAL A 562 -0.04 -25.84 18.36
N GLN A 563 1.08 -26.58 18.28
CA GLN A 563 1.03 -28.04 18.24
C GLN A 563 0.52 -28.55 19.60
N VAL A 564 -0.75 -28.94 19.68
CA VAL A 564 -1.21 -29.77 20.79
C VAL A 564 -0.46 -31.10 20.69
N PRO A 565 0.17 -31.62 21.77
CA PRO A 565 0.92 -32.85 21.69
C PRO A 565 0.03 -33.98 21.15
N GLU A 566 0.40 -34.56 20.00
CA GLU A 566 -0.09 -35.88 19.64
C GLU A 566 0.30 -36.83 20.77
N ILE A 567 -0.69 -37.36 21.48
CA ILE A 567 -0.50 -38.47 22.39
C ILE A 567 -0.07 -39.65 21.51
N LYS A 568 1.24 -39.82 21.37
CA LYS A 568 1.83 -41.00 20.73
C LYS A 568 1.41 -42.23 21.52
N PHE A 569 0.51 -43.03 20.99
CA PHE A 569 0.42 -44.43 21.41
C PHE A 569 1.75 -45.08 21.05
N GLN A 570 2.54 -45.44 22.06
CA GLN A 570 3.70 -46.31 21.88
C GLN A 570 3.20 -47.66 21.38
N GLU A 571 3.47 -47.98 20.11
CA GLU A 571 3.42 -49.36 19.64
C GLU A 571 4.62 -50.10 20.23
N GLY A 572 4.33 -50.94 21.23
CA GLY A 572 5.27 -51.93 21.78
C GLY A 572 5.45 -53.12 20.82
N PRO A 573 6.57 -53.86 20.92
CA PRO A 573 7.08 -54.67 19.83
C PRO A 573 6.57 -56.11 19.88
N TYR A 574 5.45 -56.42 19.22
CA TYR A 574 5.13 -57.82 18.89
C TYR A 574 4.35 -57.91 17.58
N ASN A 575 5.09 -58.12 16.48
CA ASN A 575 4.55 -58.73 15.28
C ASN A 575 5.47 -59.87 14.85
N LYS A 576 5.05 -61.10 15.13
CA LYS A 576 5.30 -62.27 14.28
C LYS A 576 4.16 -63.28 14.45
N ILE A 577 3.24 -63.21 13.48
CA ILE A 577 2.60 -64.30 12.73
C ILE A 577 1.84 -65.35 13.56
N VAL A 578 0.53 -65.48 13.33
CA VAL A 578 -0.13 -66.67 12.75
C VAL A 578 -1.58 -66.28 12.38
N GLU A 579 -1.96 -66.52 11.13
CA GLU A 579 -3.34 -66.48 10.65
C GLU A 579 -4.24 -67.42 11.45
N THR A 580 -5.44 -66.99 11.85
CA THR A 580 -6.65 -67.80 11.63
C THR A 580 -7.95 -67.08 12.01
N LYS A 581 -8.92 -67.23 11.10
CA LYS A 581 -10.38 -67.30 11.30
C LYS A 581 -11.14 -66.01 11.66
N ARG A 582 -11.88 -65.55 10.63
CA ARG A 582 -13.16 -64.82 10.72
C ARG A 582 -13.96 -65.20 11.98
N ASN A 583 -14.33 -64.21 12.78
CA ASN A 583 -15.56 -64.24 13.56
C ASN A 583 -16.22 -62.85 13.58
N LYS A 584 -17.46 -62.80 13.09
CA LYS A 584 -18.37 -61.65 13.20
C LYS A 584 -18.75 -61.45 14.67
N GLN A 585 -18.63 -60.23 15.20
CA GLN A 585 -19.59 -59.74 16.21
C GLN A 585 -19.68 -58.20 16.28
N ARG A 586 -20.87 -57.73 15.89
CA ARG A 586 -21.59 -56.45 16.09
C ARG A 586 -20.86 -55.27 16.79
N LYS A 587 -20.67 -54.17 16.03
CA LYS A 587 -20.80 -52.81 16.55
C LYS A 587 -22.30 -52.45 16.58
N SER A 588 -22.88 -52.25 17.75
CA SER A 588 -24.12 -51.47 17.89
C SER A 588 -23.82 -50.30 18.83
N TRP A 589 -23.58 -49.12 18.26
CA TRP A 589 -23.56 -47.88 19.01
C TRP A 589 -24.98 -47.64 19.54
N SER A 590 -25.18 -47.67 20.86
CA SER A 590 -26.47 -47.35 21.47
C SER A 590 -26.83 -45.89 21.20
N LYS A 591 -28.05 -45.63 20.70
CA LYS A 591 -28.53 -44.26 20.39
C LYS A 591 -28.46 -43.29 21.57
N VAL A 592 -28.45 -43.80 22.80
CA VAL A 592 -28.38 -42.99 24.02
C VAL A 592 -27.19 -42.02 24.04
N TRP A 593 -26.09 -42.37 23.38
CA TRP A 593 -24.87 -41.57 23.40
C TRP A 593 -24.94 -40.29 22.56
N VAL A 594 -26.06 -40.02 21.89
CA VAL A 594 -26.32 -38.70 21.28
C VAL A 594 -26.44 -37.64 22.38
N ASP A 595 -27.06 -37.97 23.51
CA ASP A 595 -27.42 -37.03 24.58
C ASP A 595 -26.38 -36.96 25.72
N PHE A 596 -25.30 -37.75 25.62
CA PHE A 596 -24.27 -37.86 26.66
C PHE A 596 -22.85 -37.74 26.10
N ASP A 597 -22.00 -37.03 26.83
CA ASP A 597 -20.55 -37.04 26.62
C ASP A 597 -19.89 -38.07 27.52
N LYS A 598 -19.09 -38.97 26.93
CA LYS A 598 -18.36 -40.01 27.65
C LYS A 598 -16.92 -39.56 27.87
N PHE A 599 -16.47 -39.56 29.12
CA PHE A 599 -15.08 -39.26 29.48
C PHE A 599 -14.65 -40.06 30.70
N GLU A 600 -13.38 -39.92 31.08
CA GLU A 600 -12.79 -40.62 32.21
C GLU A 600 -12.46 -39.62 33.33
N GLU A 601 -12.99 -39.89 34.52
CA GLU A 601 -12.80 -39.05 35.70
C GLU A 601 -12.29 -39.92 36.85
N HIS A 602 -11.11 -39.60 37.37
CA HIS A 602 -10.43 -40.39 38.42
C HIS A 602 -10.31 -41.90 38.10
N GLY A 603 -10.02 -42.25 36.85
CA GLY A 603 -9.86 -43.65 36.40
C GLY A 603 -11.17 -44.43 36.26
N LYS A 604 -12.32 -43.75 36.27
CA LYS A 604 -13.64 -44.35 36.04
C LYS A 604 -14.30 -43.74 34.80
N GLN A 605 -14.87 -44.60 33.95
CA GLN A 605 -15.66 -44.16 32.81
C GLN A 605 -16.98 -43.56 33.30
N VAL A 606 -17.22 -42.30 32.97
CA VAL A 606 -18.42 -41.55 33.32
C VAL A 606 -19.12 -41.03 32.06
N ALA A 607 -20.43 -40.82 32.17
CA ALA A 607 -21.29 -40.30 31.13
C ALA A 607 -22.00 -39.06 31.66
N LYS A 608 -21.76 -37.90 31.06
CA LYS A 608 -22.37 -36.64 31.47
C LYS A 608 -23.48 -36.27 30.51
N CYS A 609 -24.67 -36.00 31.04
CA CYS A 609 -25.80 -35.58 30.23
C CYS A 609 -25.54 -34.17 29.67
N LYS A 610 -25.73 -33.99 28.36
CA LYS A 610 -25.56 -32.69 27.68
C LYS A 610 -26.63 -31.67 28.09
N HIS A 611 -27.79 -32.13 28.56
CA HIS A 611 -28.94 -31.28 28.87
C HIS A 611 -28.95 -30.78 30.32
N CYS A 612 -28.67 -31.65 31.30
CA CYS A 612 -28.73 -31.28 32.72
C CYS A 612 -27.38 -31.36 33.44
N LEU A 613 -26.30 -31.73 32.74
CA LEU A 613 -24.93 -31.84 33.26
C LEU A 613 -24.73 -32.86 34.39
N LYS A 614 -25.76 -33.67 34.73
CA LYS A 614 -25.64 -34.78 35.69
C LYS A 614 -24.70 -35.86 35.16
N VAL A 615 -23.92 -36.43 36.07
CA VAL A 615 -22.90 -37.45 35.78
C VAL A 615 -23.42 -38.82 36.18
N PHE A 616 -23.26 -39.79 35.29
CA PHE A 616 -23.66 -41.19 35.45
C PHE A 616 -22.48 -42.11 35.19
N THR A 617 -22.60 -43.39 35.56
CA THR A 617 -21.62 -44.40 35.14
C THR A 617 -21.65 -44.58 33.62
N GLY A 618 -20.49 -44.45 32.99
CA GLY A 618 -20.29 -44.67 31.55
C GLY A 618 -19.65 -46.03 31.23
N SER A 619 -19.46 -46.88 32.25
CA SER A 619 -18.84 -48.19 32.09
C SER A 619 -19.68 -49.11 31.22
N SER A 620 -19.05 -49.77 30.26
CA SER A 620 -19.70 -50.78 29.42
C SER A 620 -20.28 -51.96 30.23
N LYS A 621 -19.74 -52.21 31.44
CA LYS A 621 -20.24 -53.23 32.37
C LYS A 621 -21.58 -52.86 33.03
N SER A 622 -21.96 -51.57 33.02
CA SER A 622 -23.19 -51.08 33.65
C SER A 622 -24.40 -51.06 32.70
N GLY A 623 -24.22 -51.37 31.41
CA GLY A 623 -25.27 -51.22 30.40
C GLY A 623 -25.60 -49.75 30.08
N THR A 624 -26.62 -49.51 29.24
CA THR A 624 -27.08 -48.15 28.85
C THR A 624 -28.52 -47.83 29.28
N THR A 625 -29.19 -48.74 29.99
CA THR A 625 -30.59 -48.60 30.38
C THR A 625 -30.83 -47.43 31.33
N HIS A 626 -29.92 -47.17 32.28
CA HIS A 626 -30.02 -46.04 33.20
C HIS A 626 -29.83 -44.69 32.49
N LEU A 627 -29.01 -44.65 31.43
CA LEU A 627 -28.83 -43.47 30.60
C LEU A 627 -30.09 -43.20 29.75
N ASN A 628 -30.70 -44.25 29.19
CA ASN A 628 -31.95 -44.12 28.43
C ASN A 628 -33.09 -43.61 29.31
N ASN A 629 -33.28 -44.18 30.50
CA ASN A 629 -34.30 -43.72 31.44
C ASN A 629 -34.08 -42.25 31.84
N HIS A 630 -32.82 -41.82 31.92
CA HIS A 630 -32.50 -40.42 32.17
C HIS A 630 -32.84 -39.54 30.97
N SER A 631 -32.43 -39.89 29.74
CA SER A 631 -32.81 -39.17 28.52
C SER A 631 -34.33 -39.00 28.41
N ASP A 632 -35.09 -40.09 28.60
CA ASP A 632 -36.56 -40.07 28.51
C ASP A 632 -37.21 -39.15 29.56
N SER A 633 -36.61 -39.06 30.76
CA SER A 633 -37.09 -38.18 31.83
C SER A 633 -36.68 -36.71 31.71
N THR A 634 -35.71 -36.38 30.86
CA THR A 634 -35.17 -35.02 30.70
C THR A 634 -35.70 -34.33 29.44
N LEU A 635 -36.43 -35.07 28.60
CA LEU A 635 -37.09 -34.61 27.37
C LEU A 635 -38.54 -34.12 27.58
N TYR A 636 -39.02 -34.06 28.84
CA TYR A 636 -40.32 -33.50 29.24
C TYR A 636 -40.19 -32.41 30.30
#